data_AF-A0A199UJB1-F1
#
_entry.id   AF-A0A199UJB1-F1
#
_cell.length_a   1.000
_cell.length_b   1.000
_cell.length_c   1.000
_cell.angle_alpha   90.00
_cell.angle_beta   90.00
_cell.angle_gamma   90.00
#
_symmetry.space_group_name_H-M   'P 1'
#
loop_
_entity.id
_entity.type
_entity.pdbx_description
1 polymer ?
#
loop_
_entity_poly.entity_id
_entity_poly.type
_entity_poly.pdbx_seq_one_letter_code
_entity_poly.pdbx_strand_id
1 'polypeptide(L)'
;MPPAAAAAAAAPALRLSLSPPPHPHRRLRPGGATVSAATSAVPPPRRPRPPTPAAAAAAVGSESSTVNRVHGGERRRRRRRGADLRRDDEEGGAEAAPLGVRDYIERSRDLVRPDDAPPRWFSPLECGARMNGSPLLLFLPGIDGVGVGLIRHHERLGKIFDIWCLHIPVMDRTPFEDLIEYVERTVKSEKLKSPEKPIYLVGESIGACLALAVAARNPEIDLILILANPATSFPNSQLQSLSAFLDAVPEPLHVTIPYFFSLLGGNSMRMTSSYVGGDLSLEEAIRTFSESLNDALPFLSFLVEVLPKESLLWKLRMLRLASSFVNSRLHAVKAETLILASGRDELLPSREEAERLSGTLPNCRIRHFKDNGHTIFLEGGIDLVTIIKGAGYYRRSRQINYVSDYLLPTPNELQKVIEDYRLINFASSPVMLSTLEDGKIVKGLEGIPNKGPTILVGYHMLLGLELGPLATTFLNERGILLRGIAHPFMFNRTSEKLMPDSASFDRYRIMGAVPVSATNLYRLLSQKCFVLLYPGGAREALHRKGEQYKLFWPKQSEFVRMASSFGATIIPFGVIGEDDICELLLDYDDLVKVPFYDILDKRINEAAVRVRADFNGEVGNQDLYAPGCCRDPGRFYFLFGKPIETRGRKQELRDKAKAQELYMDVKCEVERCLAYLQEKREKDPYRNIFPRTLFQLINGFNVEVPTFDL
;
A
#
# COMPACT_ATOMS: atom_id res chain seq x y z
N MET A 1 24.07 45.16 0.56
CA MET A 1 24.72 45.16 -0.77
C MET A 1 24.39 43.84 -1.47
N PRO A 2 24.04 43.88 -2.77
CA PRO A 2 23.24 42.86 -3.46
C PRO A 2 24.10 41.72 -4.11
N PRO A 3 23.47 40.71 -4.75
CA PRO A 3 23.95 39.33 -4.91
C PRO A 3 24.50 38.97 -6.30
N ALA A 4 25.08 37.77 -6.45
CA ALA A 4 25.43 37.13 -7.73
C ALA A 4 24.90 35.68 -7.71
N ALA A 5 23.80 35.36 -8.40
CA ALA A 5 23.66 35.09 -9.84
C ALA A 5 24.23 33.69 -10.24
N ALA A 6 23.32 32.70 -10.29
CA ALA A 6 23.57 31.40 -10.89
C ALA A 6 23.33 31.46 -12.41
N ALA A 7 24.34 31.05 -13.18
CA ALA A 7 24.31 31.01 -14.64
C ALA A 7 23.63 29.72 -15.13
N ALA A 8 22.67 29.91 -16.03
CA ALA A 8 22.06 28.86 -16.84
C ALA A 8 23.00 28.44 -17.98
N ALA A 9 23.14 27.13 -18.22
CA ALA A 9 23.72 26.58 -19.43
C ALA A 9 22.65 25.79 -20.20
N ALA A 10 22.33 26.30 -21.38
CA ALA A 10 21.36 25.75 -22.32
C ALA A 10 21.96 24.56 -23.10
N ALA A 11 21.13 23.55 -23.39
CA ALA A 11 21.41 22.49 -24.36
C ALA A 11 20.48 22.64 -25.58
N PRO A 12 20.93 22.31 -26.81
CA PRO A 12 20.34 22.79 -28.04
C PRO A 12 19.19 21.92 -28.58
N ALA A 13 18.29 22.59 -29.29
CA ALA A 13 17.12 22.05 -29.97
C ALA A 13 17.46 21.08 -31.11
N LEU A 14 16.84 19.90 -31.11
CA LEU A 14 16.81 18.96 -32.23
C LEU A 14 15.52 19.16 -33.03
N ARG A 15 15.67 19.59 -34.30
CA ARG A 15 14.60 19.69 -35.30
C ARG A 15 14.08 18.30 -35.65
N LEU A 16 12.78 18.07 -35.46
CA LEU A 16 12.07 16.89 -35.99
C LEU A 16 11.36 17.27 -37.29
N SER A 17 11.78 16.67 -38.40
CA SER A 17 11.09 16.70 -39.69
C SER A 17 9.91 15.72 -39.68
N LEU A 18 8.69 16.23 -39.79
CA LEU A 18 7.47 15.44 -39.91
C LEU A 18 7.32 14.91 -41.34
N SER A 19 7.13 13.60 -41.50
CA SER A 19 6.60 12.99 -42.72
C SER A 19 5.21 12.40 -42.41
N PRO A 20 4.20 12.57 -43.30
CA PRO A 20 2.82 12.17 -43.03
C PRO A 20 2.55 10.68 -43.30
N PRO A 21 1.48 10.09 -42.72
CA PRO A 21 1.16 8.67 -42.85
C PRO A 21 0.35 8.38 -44.12
N PRO A 22 0.39 7.14 -44.68
CA PRO A 22 -0.48 6.76 -45.79
C PRO A 22 -1.86 6.26 -45.33
N HIS A 23 -2.86 6.54 -46.17
CA HIS A 23 -4.28 6.20 -46.06
C HIS A 23 -4.59 4.69 -46.19
N PRO A 24 -5.79 4.24 -45.75
CA PRO A 24 -6.16 2.82 -45.73
C PRO A 24 -6.87 2.37 -47.02
N HIS A 25 -6.52 1.18 -47.51
CA HIS A 25 -7.26 0.52 -48.60
C HIS A 25 -8.16 -0.62 -48.12
N ARG A 26 -9.45 -0.40 -48.35
CA ARG A 26 -10.45 -1.26 -49.03
C ARG A 26 -10.69 -2.71 -48.56
N ARG A 27 -11.95 -2.88 -48.14
CA ARG A 27 -12.81 -4.08 -48.16
C ARG A 27 -12.58 -5.02 -49.35
N LEU A 28 -12.68 -6.33 -49.10
CA LEU A 28 -13.26 -7.34 -50.00
C LEU A 28 -13.76 -8.57 -49.18
N ARG A 29 -15.06 -8.87 -49.31
CA ARG A 29 -15.72 -10.20 -49.27
C ARG A 29 -16.19 -10.45 -50.74
N PRO A 30 -16.51 -11.67 -51.24
CA PRO A 30 -17.36 -12.68 -50.58
C PRO A 30 -17.13 -14.17 -50.99
N GLY A 31 -18.00 -15.06 -50.46
CA GLY A 31 -18.27 -16.43 -50.93
C GLY A 31 -17.83 -17.50 -49.92
N GLY A 32 -18.63 -18.48 -49.48
CA GLY A 32 -19.97 -18.95 -49.84
C GLY A 32 -20.03 -20.47 -49.63
N ALA A 33 -21.13 -20.96 -49.03
CA ALA A 33 -21.58 -22.38 -48.94
C ALA A 33 -20.75 -23.34 -48.04
N THR A 34 -21.27 -24.29 -47.25
CA THR A 34 -22.63 -24.88 -47.10
C THR A 34 -22.69 -25.76 -45.83
N VAL A 35 -23.78 -25.63 -45.06
CA VAL A 35 -24.69 -26.66 -44.51
C VAL A 35 -24.13 -27.95 -43.88
N SER A 36 -24.42 -28.17 -42.59
CA SER A 36 -25.20 -29.35 -42.13
C SER A 36 -25.74 -29.14 -40.71
N ALA A 37 -27.00 -29.55 -40.52
CA ALA A 37 -27.81 -29.39 -39.32
C ALA A 37 -28.17 -30.76 -38.72
N ALA A 38 -28.28 -30.83 -37.39
CA ALA A 38 -29.17 -31.73 -36.63
C ALA A 38 -29.18 -31.23 -35.16
N THR A 39 -30.22 -30.57 -34.62
CA THR A 39 -31.42 -31.12 -33.93
C THR A 39 -31.12 -32.34 -33.04
N SER A 40 -31.55 -32.52 -31.80
CA SER A 40 -32.36 -31.82 -30.78
C SER A 40 -32.59 -32.89 -29.69
N ALA A 41 -32.64 -32.56 -28.40
CA ALA A 41 -33.60 -33.12 -27.40
C ALA A 41 -33.10 -33.01 -25.95
N VAL A 42 -34.03 -32.63 -25.07
CA VAL A 42 -34.03 -32.48 -23.60
C VAL A 42 -35.50 -32.76 -23.20
N PRO A 43 -35.90 -33.18 -21.97
CA PRO A 43 -35.41 -34.14 -20.95
C PRO A 43 -36.57 -35.13 -20.55
N PRO A 44 -36.78 -35.70 -19.32
CA PRO A 44 -37.02 -35.00 -18.03
C PRO A 44 -36.62 -35.84 -16.74
N PRO A 45 -37.20 -35.69 -15.51
CA PRO A 45 -36.44 -35.41 -14.28
C PRO A 45 -36.63 -36.44 -13.14
N ARG A 46 -35.81 -36.42 -12.07
CA ARG A 46 -36.21 -36.98 -10.74
C ARG A 46 -35.63 -36.19 -9.55
N ARG A 47 -36.50 -35.86 -8.59
CA ARG A 47 -36.23 -35.30 -7.23
C ARG A 47 -36.24 -36.47 -6.18
N PRO A 48 -36.32 -36.25 -4.84
CA PRO A 48 -35.22 -35.95 -3.90
C PRO A 48 -35.22 -36.82 -2.60
N ARG A 49 -34.26 -36.55 -1.66
CA ARG A 49 -34.24 -36.78 -0.18
C ARG A 49 -33.87 -38.20 0.34
N PRO A 50 -33.37 -38.36 1.60
CA PRO A 50 -33.56 -37.50 2.80
C PRO A 50 -32.30 -37.12 3.63
N PRO A 51 -32.45 -36.24 4.65
CA PRO A 51 -31.44 -35.89 5.66
C PRO A 51 -31.67 -36.57 7.03
N THR A 52 -30.84 -36.18 8.02
CA THR A 52 -30.88 -36.33 9.52
C THR A 52 -30.11 -37.50 10.17
N PRO A 53 -29.62 -37.38 11.44
CA PRO A 53 -30.00 -36.40 12.47
C PRO A 53 -28.88 -35.68 13.27
N ALA A 54 -29.35 -34.60 13.90
CA ALA A 54 -28.74 -33.87 14.99
C ALA A 54 -28.76 -34.67 16.31
N ALA A 55 -27.81 -34.36 17.20
CA ALA A 55 -27.94 -34.62 18.64
C ALA A 55 -27.94 -33.28 19.37
N ALA A 56 -29.06 -33.01 20.05
CA ALA A 56 -29.21 -31.99 21.06
C ALA A 56 -29.13 -32.66 22.43
N ALA A 57 -28.53 -31.98 23.40
CA ALA A 57 -28.76 -32.23 24.82
C ALA A 57 -28.92 -30.88 25.54
N ALA A 58 -30.15 -30.64 25.99
CA ALA A 58 -30.51 -29.74 27.09
C ALA A 58 -30.24 -30.49 28.43
N ALA A 59 -30.30 -29.97 29.66
CA ALA A 59 -30.79 -28.75 30.30
C ALA A 59 -30.30 -28.77 31.78
N VAL A 60 -30.88 -27.88 32.59
CA VAL A 60 -30.89 -27.76 34.08
C VAL A 60 -29.77 -26.85 34.63
N GLY A 61 -30.01 -25.73 35.32
CA GLY A 61 -31.21 -25.13 35.89
C GLY A 61 -31.02 -24.88 37.40
N SER A 62 -30.87 -23.63 37.84
CA SER A 62 -31.37 -23.14 39.14
C SER A 62 -31.30 -21.61 39.26
N GLU A 63 -32.41 -21.05 39.74
CA GLU A 63 -32.60 -19.65 40.14
C GLU A 63 -32.16 -19.44 41.60
N SER A 64 -31.68 -18.25 41.97
CA SER A 64 -32.43 -17.31 42.87
C SER A 64 -31.60 -16.07 43.30
N SER A 65 -32.25 -14.91 43.13
CA SER A 65 -32.36 -13.77 44.06
C SER A 65 -31.17 -12.84 44.45
N THR A 66 -31.32 -11.60 43.95
CA THR A 66 -31.35 -10.30 44.68
C THR A 66 -30.09 -9.51 45.09
N VAL A 67 -29.92 -8.37 44.40
CA VAL A 67 -29.87 -6.96 44.90
C VAL A 67 -28.53 -6.34 45.39
N ASN A 68 -28.18 -5.25 44.67
CA ASN A 68 -27.38 -4.05 45.00
C ASN A 68 -25.88 -4.14 45.34
N ARG A 69 -25.04 -3.74 44.37
CA ARG A 69 -24.17 -2.55 44.57
C ARG A 69 -23.73 -1.91 43.24
N VAL A 70 -23.76 -0.59 43.27
CA VAL A 70 -23.72 0.39 42.18
C VAL A 70 -22.28 0.84 41.87
N HIS A 71 -22.05 1.15 40.60
CA HIS A 71 -20.98 2.00 40.02
C HIS A 71 -19.52 1.55 40.18
N GLY A 72 -18.98 0.95 39.12
CA GLY A 72 -17.53 0.70 38.96
C GLY A 72 -17.18 -0.24 37.80
N GLY A 73 -18.16 -1.00 37.28
CA GLY A 73 -17.93 -2.07 36.30
C GLY A 73 -17.90 -1.67 34.81
N GLU A 74 -18.46 -0.52 34.43
CA GLU A 74 -18.67 -0.19 33.00
C GLU A 74 -17.39 0.26 32.27
N ARG A 75 -16.44 0.92 32.95
CA ARG A 75 -15.11 1.21 32.38
C ARG A 75 -14.31 -0.07 32.10
N ARG A 76 -14.50 -1.13 32.91
CA ARG A 76 -13.81 -2.42 32.73
C ARG A 76 -14.46 -3.29 31.65
N ARG A 77 -15.76 -3.15 31.41
CA ARG A 77 -16.47 -3.79 30.27
C ARG A 77 -16.19 -3.09 28.93
N ARG A 78 -15.99 -1.76 28.89
CA ARG A 78 -15.51 -1.03 27.68
C ARG A 78 -14.13 -1.52 27.22
N ARG A 79 -13.19 -1.78 28.15
CA ARG A 79 -11.88 -2.40 27.83
C ARG A 79 -11.97 -3.83 27.26
N ARG A 80 -13.01 -4.61 27.60
CA ARG A 80 -13.18 -5.98 27.10
C ARG A 80 -13.78 -6.06 25.69
N ARG A 81 -14.50 -5.04 25.20
CA ARG A 81 -15.06 -5.02 23.84
C ARG A 81 -14.07 -4.52 22.77
N GLY A 82 -13.12 -3.66 23.14
CA GLY A 82 -11.95 -3.38 22.30
C GLY A 82 -11.02 -4.59 22.10
N ALA A 83 -11.23 -5.68 22.84
CA ALA A 83 -10.53 -6.93 22.67
C ALA A 83 -11.19 -7.87 21.64
N ASP A 84 -12.44 -7.67 21.22
CA ASP A 84 -13.05 -8.57 20.21
C ASP A 84 -12.52 -8.30 18.78
N LEU A 85 -11.93 -7.13 18.51
CA LEU A 85 -11.10 -6.89 17.32
C LEU A 85 -9.65 -7.33 17.49
N ARG A 86 -9.28 -7.78 18.70
CA ARG A 86 -7.97 -8.36 19.02
C ARG A 86 -8.04 -9.89 19.17
N ARG A 87 -9.23 -10.47 19.31
CA ARG A 87 -9.44 -11.88 19.68
C ARG A 87 -9.40 -12.85 18.53
N ASP A 88 -9.66 -12.42 17.30
CA ASP A 88 -9.47 -13.30 16.15
C ASP A 88 -7.98 -13.56 15.84
N ASP A 89 -7.06 -12.86 16.51
CA ASP A 89 -5.61 -13.04 16.45
C ASP A 89 -4.97 -13.51 17.79
N GLU A 90 -5.76 -13.76 18.86
CA GLU A 90 -5.24 -14.23 20.16
C GLU A 90 -4.89 -15.74 20.18
N GLU A 91 -4.94 -16.42 19.03
CA GLU A 91 -4.22 -17.69 18.78
C GLU A 91 -2.84 -17.46 18.11
N GLY A 92 -2.34 -16.22 18.09
CA GLY A 92 -0.96 -15.90 17.74
C GLY A 92 -0.03 -16.17 18.93
N GLY A 93 0.77 -17.24 18.83
CA GLY A 93 1.90 -17.47 19.73
C GLY A 93 2.79 -16.22 19.82
N ALA A 94 3.47 -16.05 20.97
CA ALA A 94 4.43 -14.99 21.19
C ALA A 94 5.26 -14.72 19.93
N GLU A 95 5.25 -13.48 19.41
CA GLU A 95 6.03 -13.09 18.22
C GLU A 95 7.45 -13.61 18.38
N ALA A 96 7.79 -14.66 17.61
CA ALA A 96 9.13 -15.20 17.58
C ALA A 96 10.09 -14.07 17.16
N ALA A 97 11.30 -14.06 17.73
CA ALA A 97 12.31 -13.08 17.35
C ALA A 97 12.42 -13.03 15.82
N PRO A 98 12.46 -11.82 15.21
CA PRO A 98 12.39 -11.71 13.77
C PRO A 98 13.59 -12.43 13.15
N LEU A 99 13.30 -13.49 12.40
CA LEU A 99 14.29 -14.32 11.72
C LEU A 99 15.26 -13.42 10.94
N GLY A 100 16.54 -13.75 10.95
CA GLY A 100 17.58 -12.95 10.34
C GLY A 100 18.52 -13.77 9.46
N VAL A 101 19.68 -13.18 9.20
CA VAL A 101 20.73 -13.79 8.38
C VAL A 101 21.24 -15.10 8.99
N ARG A 102 21.28 -15.21 10.33
CA ARG A 102 21.67 -16.45 11.01
C ARG A 102 20.69 -17.59 10.76
N ASP A 103 19.40 -17.33 10.88
CA ASP A 103 18.35 -18.31 10.60
C ASP A 103 18.36 -18.72 9.12
N TYR A 104 18.58 -17.75 8.22
CA TYR A 104 18.75 -18.02 6.79
C TYR A 104 19.89 -19.01 6.55
N ILE A 105 21.06 -18.77 7.15
CA ILE A 105 22.22 -19.66 7.02
C ILE A 105 21.89 -21.06 7.57
N GLU A 106 21.32 -21.14 8.77
CA GLU A 106 20.99 -22.41 9.43
C GLU A 106 20.02 -23.25 8.58
N ARG A 107 18.92 -22.65 8.11
CA ARG A 107 17.94 -23.32 7.26
C ARG A 107 18.47 -23.67 5.88
N SER A 108 19.46 -22.94 5.41
CA SER A 108 20.11 -23.23 4.14
C SER A 108 21.07 -24.42 4.22
N ARG A 109 21.62 -24.76 5.40
CA ARG A 109 22.63 -25.84 5.51
C ARG A 109 22.16 -27.20 4.99
N ASP A 110 20.88 -27.51 5.14
CA ASP A 110 20.32 -28.77 4.63
C ASP A 110 20.11 -28.76 3.10
N LEU A 111 20.00 -27.58 2.50
CA LEU A 111 19.80 -27.38 1.06
C LEU A 111 21.11 -27.15 0.30
N VAL A 112 22.18 -26.77 0.99
CA VAL A 112 23.50 -26.43 0.42
C VAL A 112 24.44 -27.64 0.36
N ARG A 113 24.00 -28.81 0.87
CA ARG A 113 24.77 -30.06 0.74
C ARG A 113 25.02 -30.34 -0.75
N PRO A 114 26.22 -30.80 -1.14
CA PRO A 114 26.51 -31.12 -2.54
C PRO A 114 25.52 -32.19 -3.05
N ASP A 115 24.54 -31.77 -3.84
CA ASP A 115 23.66 -32.64 -4.61
C ASP A 115 23.70 -32.23 -6.09
N ASP A 116 23.77 -33.23 -6.98
CA ASP A 116 23.61 -33.03 -8.42
C ASP A 116 22.13 -33.09 -8.83
N ALA A 117 21.23 -32.78 -7.88
CA ALA A 117 19.81 -32.83 -8.12
C ALA A 117 19.36 -31.71 -9.08
N PRO A 118 18.31 -31.91 -9.88
CA PRO A 118 17.78 -30.84 -10.72
C PRO A 118 17.10 -29.75 -9.87
N PRO A 119 16.88 -28.55 -10.45
CA PRO A 119 16.07 -27.51 -9.83
C PRO A 119 14.70 -28.04 -9.41
N ARG A 120 14.25 -27.64 -8.22
CA ARG A 120 13.04 -28.19 -7.59
C ARG A 120 12.25 -27.13 -6.84
N TRP A 121 10.94 -27.35 -6.74
CA TRP A 121 10.06 -26.55 -5.87
C TRP A 121 9.98 -27.16 -4.48
N PHE A 122 9.95 -26.32 -3.46
CA PHE A 122 9.58 -26.70 -2.10
C PHE A 122 8.65 -25.66 -1.49
N SER A 123 7.86 -26.04 -0.49
CA SER A 123 7.07 -25.11 0.30
C SER A 123 7.64 -25.01 1.72
N PRO A 124 7.89 -23.80 2.23
CA PRO A 124 8.37 -23.63 3.61
C PRO A 124 7.33 -24.16 4.63
N LEU A 125 7.80 -24.86 5.66
CA LEU A 125 6.94 -25.44 6.69
C LEU A 125 6.37 -24.35 7.62
N GLU A 126 7.05 -23.20 7.71
CA GLU A 126 6.68 -22.06 8.54
C GLU A 126 5.46 -21.29 8.03
N CYS A 127 4.95 -21.60 6.83
CA CYS A 127 3.82 -20.90 6.22
C CYS A 127 2.46 -21.13 6.91
N GLY A 128 2.34 -22.16 7.77
CA GLY A 128 1.14 -22.42 8.56
C GLY A 128 -0.14 -22.64 7.74
N ALA A 129 -1.30 -22.35 8.34
CA ALA A 129 -2.59 -22.46 7.68
C ALA A 129 -2.89 -21.24 6.79
N ARG A 130 -3.15 -21.49 5.52
CA ARG A 130 -3.47 -20.46 4.51
C ARG A 130 -4.96 -20.12 4.48
N MET A 131 -5.27 -18.87 4.15
CA MET A 131 -6.65 -18.43 3.88
C MET A 131 -7.27 -19.19 2.69
N ASN A 132 -8.60 -19.33 2.71
CA ASN A 132 -9.30 -19.92 1.58
C ASN A 132 -9.22 -18.98 0.36
N GLY A 133 -8.92 -19.55 -0.80
CA GLY A 133 -8.79 -18.80 -2.04
C GLY A 133 -7.46 -18.06 -2.22
N SER A 134 -6.44 -18.33 -1.38
CA SER A 134 -5.09 -17.77 -1.57
C SER A 134 -4.57 -18.06 -2.99
N PRO A 135 -3.95 -17.06 -3.66
CA PRO A 135 -3.27 -17.24 -4.93
C PRO A 135 -1.89 -17.86 -4.72
N LEU A 136 -1.32 -18.39 -5.80
CA LEU A 136 0.02 -18.98 -5.80
C LEU A 136 1.08 -17.88 -5.86
N LEU A 137 2.12 -18.02 -5.04
CA LEU A 137 3.34 -17.24 -5.05
C LEU A 137 4.53 -18.16 -5.31
N LEU A 138 5.20 -17.93 -6.43
CA LEU A 138 6.43 -18.59 -6.80
C LEU A 138 7.60 -17.67 -6.49
N PHE A 139 8.47 -18.06 -5.55
CA PHE A 139 9.70 -17.35 -5.24
C PHE A 139 10.85 -17.86 -6.09
N LEU A 140 11.57 -16.94 -6.75
CA LEU A 140 12.71 -17.18 -7.61
C LEU A 140 13.95 -16.55 -6.96
N PRO A 141 14.92 -17.38 -6.50
CA PRO A 141 16.03 -16.91 -5.68
C PRO A 141 17.04 -16.07 -6.46
N GLY A 142 17.91 -15.40 -5.69
CA GLY A 142 19.09 -14.72 -6.18
C GLY A 142 20.19 -15.68 -6.66
N ILE A 143 21.42 -15.16 -6.72
CA ILE A 143 22.57 -15.88 -7.27
C ILE A 143 22.93 -17.14 -6.47
N ASP A 144 22.61 -17.15 -5.17
CA ASP A 144 22.80 -18.28 -4.24
C ASP A 144 21.96 -19.52 -4.63
N GLY A 145 20.79 -19.30 -5.23
CA GLY A 145 19.91 -20.38 -5.67
C GLY A 145 19.21 -21.18 -4.56
N VAL A 146 19.39 -20.85 -3.28
CA VAL A 146 18.94 -21.73 -2.18
C VAL A 146 17.41 -21.73 -2.04
N GLY A 147 16.74 -20.62 -2.33
CA GLY A 147 15.29 -20.53 -2.30
C GLY A 147 14.68 -20.16 -0.94
N VAL A 148 15.51 -19.89 0.08
CA VAL A 148 15.04 -19.52 1.44
C VAL A 148 15.07 -17.99 1.68
N GLY A 149 15.28 -17.18 0.64
CA GLY A 149 15.45 -15.73 0.75
C GLY A 149 14.25 -14.99 1.38
N LEU A 150 13.04 -15.58 1.35
CA LEU A 150 11.84 -15.03 1.99
C LEU A 150 11.63 -15.49 3.44
N ILE A 151 12.63 -16.08 4.10
CA ILE A 151 12.50 -16.65 5.45
C ILE A 151 11.83 -15.71 6.46
N ARG A 152 12.15 -14.40 6.41
CA ARG A 152 11.58 -13.36 7.29
C ARG A 152 10.10 -13.09 7.03
N HIS A 153 9.61 -13.50 5.88
CA HIS A 153 8.28 -13.19 5.37
C HIS A 153 7.38 -14.43 5.26
N HIS A 154 7.92 -15.65 5.36
CA HIS A 154 7.18 -16.90 5.14
C HIS A 154 5.91 -17.02 5.98
N GLU A 155 5.96 -16.64 7.27
CA GLU A 155 4.78 -16.74 8.15
C GLU A 155 3.66 -15.81 7.68
N ARG A 156 3.98 -14.53 7.43
CA ARG A 156 2.97 -13.54 7.01
C ARG A 156 2.48 -13.78 5.57
N LEU A 157 3.38 -14.13 4.66
CA LEU A 157 3.00 -14.46 3.28
C LEU A 157 2.18 -15.76 3.26
N GLY A 158 2.53 -16.77 4.06
CA GLY A 158 1.87 -18.07 4.09
C GLY A 158 0.41 -18.01 4.53
N LYS A 159 0.05 -17.00 5.34
CA LYS A 159 -1.34 -16.68 5.68
C LYS A 159 -2.17 -16.32 4.45
N ILE A 160 -1.58 -15.66 3.44
CA ILE A 160 -2.31 -15.08 2.30
C ILE A 160 -1.95 -15.66 0.92
N PHE A 161 -0.89 -16.46 0.82
CA PHE A 161 -0.41 -17.10 -0.41
C PHE A 161 -0.20 -18.60 -0.22
N ASP A 162 -0.31 -19.35 -1.31
CA ASP A 162 0.33 -20.66 -1.44
C ASP A 162 1.77 -20.43 -1.93
N ILE A 163 2.79 -20.74 -1.12
CA ILE A 163 4.18 -20.34 -1.43
C ILE A 163 5.01 -21.54 -1.86
N TRP A 164 5.55 -21.46 -3.07
CA TRP A 164 6.55 -22.40 -3.56
C TRP A 164 7.84 -21.64 -3.86
N CYS A 165 8.94 -22.11 -3.27
CA CYS A 165 10.27 -21.55 -3.45
C CYS A 165 11.08 -22.43 -4.40
N LEU A 166 11.69 -21.80 -5.40
CA LEU A 166 12.59 -22.49 -6.30
C LEU A 166 13.94 -22.68 -5.61
N HIS A 167 14.40 -23.92 -5.54
CA HIS A 167 15.75 -24.27 -5.14
C HIS A 167 16.54 -24.72 -6.38
N ILE A 168 17.70 -24.11 -6.60
CA ILE A 168 18.68 -24.43 -7.64
C ILE A 168 19.96 -24.86 -6.91
N PRO A 169 20.27 -26.17 -6.88
CA PRO A 169 21.47 -26.68 -6.22
C PRO A 169 22.76 -25.96 -6.59
N VAL A 170 23.71 -25.95 -5.66
CA VAL A 170 25.01 -25.26 -5.80
C VAL A 170 25.79 -25.77 -7.02
N MET A 171 25.75 -27.07 -7.26
CA MET A 171 26.45 -27.74 -8.36
C MET A 171 25.61 -27.81 -9.64
N ASP A 172 24.33 -27.42 -9.59
CA ASP A 172 23.48 -27.39 -10.78
C ASP A 172 24.04 -26.42 -11.83
N ARG A 173 24.02 -26.87 -13.08
CA ARG A 173 24.46 -26.13 -14.26
C ARG A 173 23.34 -26.03 -15.29
N THR A 174 22.08 -26.08 -14.85
CA THR A 174 20.92 -25.89 -15.73
C THR A 174 21.04 -24.52 -16.41
N PRO A 175 21.03 -24.46 -17.76
CA PRO A 175 21.03 -23.21 -18.51
C PRO A 175 19.86 -22.30 -18.16
N PHE A 176 20.02 -20.99 -18.40
CA PHE A 176 18.99 -20.00 -18.08
C PHE A 176 17.67 -20.28 -18.83
N GLU A 177 17.74 -20.67 -20.10
CA GLU A 177 16.60 -21.02 -20.94
C GLU A 177 15.81 -22.20 -20.38
N ASP A 178 16.51 -23.20 -19.85
CA ASP A 178 15.88 -24.40 -19.27
C ASP A 178 15.22 -24.07 -17.93
N LEU A 179 15.80 -23.15 -17.13
CA LEU A 179 15.15 -22.60 -15.94
C LEU A 179 13.87 -21.83 -16.30
N ILE A 180 13.88 -21.05 -17.39
CA ILE A 180 12.66 -20.38 -17.88
C ILE A 180 11.59 -21.42 -18.20
N GLU A 181 11.95 -22.48 -18.92
CA GLU A 181 10.99 -23.52 -19.29
C GLU A 181 10.43 -24.24 -18.05
N TYR A 182 11.27 -24.52 -17.06
CA TYR A 182 10.86 -25.16 -15.81
C TYR A 182 9.80 -24.33 -15.05
N VAL A 183 10.03 -23.03 -14.89
CA VAL A 183 9.06 -22.13 -14.25
C VAL A 183 7.82 -21.94 -15.13
N GLU A 184 7.98 -21.82 -16.45
CA GLU A 184 6.88 -21.68 -17.40
C GLU A 184 5.93 -22.89 -17.38
N ARG A 185 6.46 -24.11 -17.31
CA ARG A 185 5.65 -25.34 -17.17
C ARG A 185 4.79 -25.29 -15.90
N THR A 186 5.37 -24.83 -14.80
CA THR A 186 4.66 -24.65 -13.53
C THR A 186 3.54 -23.63 -13.66
N VAL A 187 3.85 -22.44 -14.19
CA VAL A 187 2.88 -21.36 -14.42
C VAL A 187 1.72 -21.81 -15.30
N LYS A 188 1.99 -22.51 -16.41
CA LYS A 188 0.95 -23.01 -17.32
C LYS A 188 0.06 -24.07 -16.66
N SER A 189 0.65 -25.00 -15.91
CA SER A 189 -0.08 -26.03 -15.16
C SER A 189 -1.04 -25.40 -14.15
N GLU A 190 -0.56 -24.43 -13.36
CA GLU A 190 -1.35 -23.79 -12.32
C GLU A 190 -2.43 -22.86 -12.89
N LYS A 191 -2.15 -22.21 -14.02
CA LYS A 191 -3.17 -21.45 -14.77
C LYS A 191 -4.32 -22.34 -15.25
N LEU A 192 -4.03 -23.58 -15.69
CA LEU A 192 -5.07 -24.52 -16.10
C LEU A 192 -5.93 -24.98 -14.91
N LYS A 193 -5.32 -25.17 -13.73
CA LYS A 193 -6.05 -25.58 -12.51
C LYS A 193 -6.91 -24.46 -11.94
N SER A 194 -6.43 -23.21 -11.99
CA SER A 194 -7.07 -22.03 -11.38
C SER A 194 -7.11 -20.85 -12.36
N PRO A 195 -7.97 -20.87 -13.40
CA PRO A 195 -7.94 -19.88 -14.46
C PRO A 195 -8.28 -18.45 -14.00
N GLU A 196 -9.06 -18.30 -12.94
CA GLU A 196 -9.48 -16.98 -12.43
C GLU A 196 -8.52 -16.37 -11.41
N LYS A 197 -7.50 -17.13 -10.96
CA LYS A 197 -6.54 -16.66 -9.96
C LYS A 197 -5.27 -16.11 -10.64
N PRO A 198 -4.71 -15.00 -10.14
CA PRO A 198 -3.38 -14.57 -10.54
C PRO A 198 -2.30 -15.50 -9.97
N ILE A 199 -1.14 -15.50 -10.62
CA ILE A 199 0.08 -16.14 -10.10
C ILE A 199 1.11 -15.04 -9.84
N TYR A 200 1.66 -15.03 -8.64
CA TYR A 200 2.68 -14.08 -8.22
C TYR A 200 4.07 -14.67 -8.45
N LEU A 201 4.94 -13.93 -9.13
CA LEU A 201 6.35 -14.27 -9.28
C LEU A 201 7.16 -13.26 -8.46
N VAL A 202 7.77 -13.72 -7.36
CA VAL A 202 8.67 -12.90 -6.54
C VAL A 202 10.09 -13.26 -6.92
N GLY A 203 10.83 -12.34 -7.53
CA GLY A 203 12.19 -12.58 -7.99
C GLY A 203 13.19 -11.66 -7.32
N GLU A 204 14.31 -12.22 -6.87
CA GLU A 204 15.46 -11.46 -6.34
C GLU A 204 16.62 -11.50 -7.34
N SER A 205 17.21 -10.36 -7.70
CA SER A 205 18.41 -10.30 -8.53
C SER A 205 18.27 -11.06 -9.85
N ILE A 206 18.98 -12.18 -10.07
CA ILE A 206 18.80 -13.04 -11.24
C ILE A 206 17.40 -13.68 -11.31
N GLY A 207 16.78 -14.00 -10.18
CA GLY A 207 15.42 -14.49 -10.09
C GLY A 207 14.40 -13.48 -10.62
N ALA A 208 14.69 -12.17 -10.53
CA ALA A 208 13.88 -11.14 -11.17
C ALA A 208 14.00 -11.18 -12.71
N CYS A 209 15.19 -11.45 -13.24
CA CYS A 209 15.37 -11.70 -14.68
C CYS A 209 14.57 -12.92 -15.13
N LEU A 210 14.59 -14.00 -14.35
CA LEU A 210 13.80 -15.20 -14.62
C LEU A 210 12.29 -14.91 -14.63
N ALA A 211 11.79 -14.17 -13.64
CA ALA A 211 10.38 -13.74 -13.59
C ALA A 211 9.97 -12.93 -14.84
N LEU A 212 10.80 -11.96 -15.24
CA LEU A 212 10.57 -11.13 -16.43
C LEU A 212 10.58 -11.97 -17.72
N ALA A 213 11.51 -12.92 -17.84
CA ALA A 213 11.60 -13.81 -18.99
C ALA A 213 10.36 -14.72 -19.12
N VAL A 214 9.91 -15.31 -18.02
CA VAL A 214 8.69 -16.13 -17.97
C VAL A 214 7.47 -15.29 -18.35
N ALA A 215 7.36 -14.07 -17.82
CA ALA A 215 6.26 -13.16 -18.13
C ALA A 215 6.26 -12.70 -19.59
N ALA A 216 7.44 -12.44 -20.18
CA ALA A 216 7.56 -12.07 -21.58
C ALA A 216 7.10 -13.19 -22.53
N ARG A 217 7.32 -14.46 -22.17
CA ARG A 217 6.86 -15.62 -22.94
C ARG A 217 5.38 -15.95 -22.75
N ASN A 218 4.76 -15.42 -21.69
CA ASN A 218 3.39 -15.73 -21.30
C ASN A 218 2.54 -14.47 -21.08
N PRO A 219 2.43 -13.57 -22.08
CA PRO A 219 1.77 -12.27 -21.91
C PRO A 219 0.26 -12.37 -21.62
N GLU A 220 -0.37 -13.49 -21.96
CA GLU A 220 -1.80 -13.75 -21.74
C GLU A 220 -2.13 -14.33 -20.36
N ILE A 221 -1.11 -14.81 -19.63
CA ILE A 221 -1.30 -15.34 -18.27
C ILE A 221 -1.33 -14.17 -17.30
N ASP A 222 -2.28 -14.23 -16.36
CA ASP A 222 -2.47 -13.23 -15.33
C ASP A 222 -1.35 -13.33 -14.27
N LEU A 223 -0.21 -12.73 -14.57
CA LEU A 223 0.98 -12.70 -13.73
C LEU A 223 1.14 -11.36 -13.02
N ILE A 224 1.58 -11.42 -11.76
CA ILE A 224 1.99 -10.27 -10.98
C ILE A 224 3.45 -10.47 -10.59
N LEU A 225 4.31 -9.52 -10.96
CA LEU A 225 5.74 -9.58 -10.72
C LEU A 225 6.10 -8.70 -9.53
N ILE A 226 6.87 -9.24 -8.59
CA ILE A 226 7.47 -8.49 -7.49
C ILE A 226 8.97 -8.73 -7.56
N LEU A 227 9.70 -7.70 -7.98
CA LEU A 227 11.09 -7.81 -8.40
C LEU A 227 11.96 -7.00 -7.44
N ALA A 228 12.81 -7.67 -6.67
CA ALA A 228 13.81 -7.03 -5.83
C ALA A 228 15.14 -6.93 -6.57
N ASN A 229 15.67 -5.70 -6.65
CA ASN A 229 16.99 -5.39 -7.20
C ASN A 229 17.29 -6.16 -8.52
N PRO A 230 16.51 -5.94 -9.59
CA PRO A 230 16.60 -6.78 -10.78
C PRO A 230 17.97 -6.72 -11.45
N ALA A 231 18.59 -7.87 -11.73
CA ALA A 231 19.92 -7.93 -12.33
C ALA A 231 19.96 -7.65 -13.84
N THR A 232 18.91 -7.05 -14.39
CA THR A 232 18.83 -6.63 -15.79
C THR A 232 19.84 -5.52 -16.13
N SER A 233 20.37 -4.81 -15.14
CA SER A 233 21.49 -3.85 -15.26
C SER A 233 22.88 -4.46 -15.16
N PHE A 234 23.02 -5.80 -15.11
CA PHE A 234 24.31 -6.48 -14.93
C PHE A 234 25.48 -5.92 -15.76
N PRO A 235 25.36 -5.58 -17.06
CA PRO A 235 26.46 -5.03 -17.84
C PRO A 235 27.05 -3.71 -17.29
N ASN A 236 26.27 -2.95 -16.53
CA ASN A 236 26.66 -1.67 -15.94
C ASN A 236 26.89 -1.78 -14.41
N SER A 237 27.18 -2.98 -13.92
CA SER A 237 27.25 -3.29 -12.48
C SER A 237 28.66 -3.66 -12.02
N GLN A 238 28.89 -3.59 -10.71
CA GLN A 238 30.16 -4.02 -10.11
C GLN A 238 30.38 -5.53 -10.24
N LEU A 239 29.31 -6.31 -10.39
CA LEU A 239 29.39 -7.75 -10.64
C LEU A 239 30.02 -8.07 -12.01
N GLN A 240 29.87 -7.21 -13.00
CA GLN A 240 30.54 -7.37 -14.30
C GLN A 240 32.06 -7.19 -14.16
N SER A 241 32.49 -6.26 -13.30
CA SER A 241 33.91 -6.05 -12.96
C SER A 241 34.47 -7.26 -12.20
N LEU A 242 33.70 -7.86 -11.28
CA LEU A 242 34.07 -9.08 -10.58
C LEU A 242 34.29 -10.25 -11.55
N SER A 243 33.42 -10.42 -12.55
CA SER A 243 33.60 -11.47 -13.56
C SER A 243 34.94 -11.34 -14.28
N ALA A 244 35.32 -10.11 -14.68
CA ALA A 244 36.60 -9.86 -15.34
C ALA A 244 37.80 -10.11 -14.41
N PHE A 245 37.65 -9.82 -13.12
CA PHE A 245 38.68 -10.09 -12.10
C PHE A 245 38.87 -11.59 -11.87
N LEU A 246 37.80 -12.37 -11.72
CA LEU A 246 37.88 -13.81 -11.46
C LEU A 246 38.51 -14.61 -12.60
N ASP A 247 38.33 -14.15 -13.84
CA ASP A 247 39.00 -14.73 -15.01
C ASP A 247 40.52 -14.47 -15.00
N ALA A 248 40.99 -13.44 -14.30
CA ALA A 248 42.39 -13.01 -14.25
C ALA A 248 43.18 -13.53 -13.03
N VAL A 249 42.51 -14.02 -11.98
CA VAL A 249 43.14 -14.35 -10.70
C VAL A 249 43.49 -15.84 -10.60
N PRO A 250 44.76 -16.18 -10.29
CA PRO A 250 45.20 -17.56 -10.04
C PRO A 250 44.58 -18.19 -8.79
N GLU A 251 44.45 -19.53 -8.80
CA GLU A 251 43.85 -20.34 -7.73
C GLU A 251 44.23 -20.01 -6.28
N PRO A 252 45.50 -19.73 -5.95
CA PRO A 252 45.91 -19.45 -4.57
C PRO A 252 45.33 -18.16 -3.98
N LEU A 253 44.86 -17.22 -4.81
CA LEU A 253 44.35 -15.92 -4.36
C LEU A 253 42.82 -15.90 -4.19
N HIS A 254 42.14 -17.03 -4.37
CA HIS A 254 40.67 -17.14 -4.26
C HIS A 254 40.11 -16.86 -2.86
N VAL A 255 40.96 -16.88 -1.82
CA VAL A 255 40.58 -16.46 -0.45
C VAL A 255 40.11 -14.99 -0.43
N THR A 256 40.46 -14.19 -1.44
CA THR A 256 40.06 -12.78 -1.57
C THR A 256 38.65 -12.58 -2.15
N ILE A 257 37.97 -13.62 -2.67
CA ILE A 257 36.64 -13.51 -3.29
C ILE A 257 35.55 -13.06 -2.30
N PRO A 258 35.38 -13.68 -1.11
CA PRO A 258 34.47 -13.16 -0.09
C PRO A 258 34.89 -11.77 0.43
N TYR A 259 36.19 -11.47 0.47
CA TYR A 259 36.67 -10.12 0.79
C TYR A 259 36.26 -9.11 -0.29
N PHE A 260 36.24 -9.47 -1.56
CA PHE A 260 35.75 -8.63 -2.66
C PHE A 260 34.25 -8.35 -2.51
N PHE A 261 33.44 -9.34 -2.13
CA PHE A 261 32.03 -9.11 -1.78
C PHE A 261 31.87 -8.20 -0.55
N SER A 262 32.76 -8.28 0.44
CA SER A 262 32.74 -7.38 1.60
C SER A 262 33.18 -5.94 1.27
N LEU A 263 34.11 -5.79 0.32
CA LEU A 263 34.57 -4.51 -0.22
C LEU A 263 33.51 -3.84 -1.09
N LEU A 264 32.75 -4.64 -1.85
CA LEU A 264 31.59 -4.17 -2.57
C LEU A 264 30.41 -3.90 -1.63
N GLY A 265 30.12 -4.73 -0.64
CA GLY A 265 28.94 -4.63 0.23
C GLY A 265 28.87 -3.46 1.22
N GLY A 266 29.60 -2.35 0.98
CA GLY A 266 29.36 -1.06 1.64
C GLY A 266 29.71 -0.95 3.13
N ASN A 267 30.07 -2.05 3.82
CA ASN A 267 30.50 -2.00 5.23
C ASN A 267 31.78 -1.16 5.44
N SER A 268 32.54 -0.87 4.38
CA SER A 268 33.68 0.05 4.42
C SER A 268 33.26 1.54 4.47
N MET A 269 32.01 1.89 4.17
CA MET A 269 31.55 3.29 4.03
C MET A 269 30.50 3.72 5.08
N ARG A 270 30.33 2.98 6.18
CA ARG A 270 29.73 3.56 7.41
C ARG A 270 30.57 4.70 8.02
N MET A 271 31.73 5.00 7.42
CA MET A 271 32.69 5.99 7.89
C MET A 271 32.44 7.42 7.42
N THR A 272 31.54 7.71 6.46
CA THR A 272 31.45 9.08 5.90
C THR A 272 30.21 9.89 6.29
N SER A 273 29.17 9.30 6.90
CA SER A 273 28.00 10.08 7.37
C SER A 273 28.11 10.56 8.82
N SER A 274 29.08 10.07 9.58
CA SER A 274 29.37 10.53 10.95
C SER A 274 30.52 11.55 11.02
N TYR A 275 31.13 11.92 9.89
CA TYR A 275 32.17 12.95 9.84
C TYR A 275 31.65 14.39 9.71
N VAL A 276 30.34 14.58 9.50
CA VAL A 276 29.76 15.93 9.34
C VAL A 276 29.19 16.47 10.67
N GLY A 277 29.40 15.77 11.79
CA GLY A 277 28.90 16.21 13.09
C GLY A 277 29.67 15.68 14.29
N GLY A 278 31.00 15.89 14.33
CA GLY A 278 31.81 15.96 15.57
C GLY A 278 31.97 14.69 16.43
N ASP A 279 33.23 14.35 16.72
CA ASP A 279 33.73 13.44 17.78
C ASP A 279 33.32 11.95 17.75
N LEU A 280 33.89 11.19 16.81
CA LEU A 280 34.13 9.76 17.03
C LEU A 280 35.62 9.50 17.18
N SER A 281 36.02 8.87 18.29
CA SER A 281 37.41 8.46 18.51
C SER A 281 37.82 7.34 17.56
N LEU A 282 39.11 7.26 17.20
CA LEU A 282 39.65 6.21 16.34
C LEU A 282 39.37 4.80 16.89
N GLU A 283 39.36 4.65 18.22
CA GLU A 283 39.01 3.38 18.90
C GLU A 283 37.55 2.99 18.68
N GLU A 284 36.62 3.95 18.69
CA GLU A 284 35.20 3.68 18.44
C GLU A 284 34.93 3.34 16.98
N ALA A 285 35.66 3.96 16.05
CA ALA A 285 35.63 3.59 14.64
C ALA A 285 36.16 2.17 14.40
N ILE A 286 37.28 1.81 15.04
CA ILE A 286 37.86 0.45 14.97
C ILE A 286 36.93 -0.59 15.61
N ARG A 287 36.33 -0.27 16.77
CA ARG A 287 35.37 -1.15 17.44
C ARG A 287 34.14 -1.38 16.57
N THR A 288 33.54 -0.31 16.03
CA THR A 288 32.38 -0.40 15.13
C THR A 288 32.69 -1.19 13.87
N PHE A 289 33.90 -1.03 13.32
CA PHE A 289 34.37 -1.81 12.17
C PHE A 289 34.55 -3.30 12.51
N SER A 290 35.16 -3.61 13.65
CA SER A 290 35.34 -4.99 14.16
C SER A 290 33.99 -5.66 14.44
N GLU A 291 33.05 -4.95 15.07
CA GLU A 291 31.68 -5.42 15.30
C GLU A 291 30.95 -5.67 13.98
N SER A 292 31.04 -4.74 13.03
CA SER A 292 30.42 -4.89 11.70
C SER A 292 31.02 -6.03 10.87
N LEU A 293 32.31 -6.34 11.05
CA LEU A 293 32.96 -7.49 10.41
C LEU A 293 32.54 -8.80 11.06
N ASN A 294 32.47 -8.85 12.40
CA ASN A 294 32.01 -10.04 13.13
C ASN A 294 30.54 -10.38 12.80
N ASP A 295 29.70 -9.37 12.54
CA ASP A 295 28.31 -9.58 12.12
C ASP A 295 28.19 -10.07 10.67
N ALA A 296 29.11 -9.65 9.79
CA ALA A 296 29.11 -10.04 8.37
C ALA A 296 29.80 -11.39 8.11
N LEU A 297 30.74 -11.81 8.97
CA LEU A 297 31.59 -12.99 8.77
C LEU A 297 30.80 -14.28 8.55
N PRO A 298 29.76 -14.63 9.34
CA PRO A 298 29.00 -15.86 9.13
C PRO A 298 28.34 -15.93 7.75
N PHE A 299 27.84 -14.79 7.26
CA PHE A 299 27.22 -14.70 5.94
C PHE A 299 28.25 -14.80 4.82
N LEU A 300 29.41 -14.17 4.98
CA LEU A 300 30.52 -14.30 4.03
C LEU A 300 31.03 -15.74 3.95
N SER A 301 31.18 -16.43 5.09
CA SER A 301 31.55 -17.85 5.12
C SER A 301 30.50 -18.71 4.42
N PHE A 302 29.22 -18.46 4.66
CA PHE A 302 28.13 -19.14 3.97
C PHE A 302 28.15 -18.91 2.45
N LEU A 303 28.41 -17.68 1.99
CA LEU A 303 28.52 -17.38 0.56
C LEU A 303 29.67 -18.17 -0.11
N VAL A 304 30.76 -18.44 0.60
CA VAL A 304 31.85 -19.30 0.09
C VAL A 304 31.37 -20.74 -0.10
N GLU A 305 30.54 -21.25 0.81
CA GLU A 305 29.95 -22.60 0.72
C GLU A 305 28.97 -22.71 -0.47
N VAL A 306 28.15 -21.68 -0.70
CA VAL A 306 27.11 -21.67 -1.74
C VAL A 306 27.62 -21.25 -3.11
N LEU A 307 28.67 -20.43 -3.16
CA LEU A 307 29.27 -19.92 -4.40
C LEU A 307 30.77 -20.24 -4.48
N PRO A 308 31.16 -21.53 -4.55
CA PRO A 308 32.51 -21.91 -4.97
C PRO A 308 32.86 -21.24 -6.30
N LYS A 309 34.14 -21.01 -6.60
CA LYS A 309 34.57 -20.28 -7.81
C LYS A 309 33.85 -20.73 -9.08
N GLU A 310 33.82 -22.03 -9.35
CA GLU A 310 33.22 -22.56 -10.57
C GLU A 310 31.71 -22.28 -10.63
N SER A 311 31.02 -22.40 -9.49
CA SER A 311 29.61 -22.04 -9.38
C SER A 311 29.41 -20.53 -9.54
N LEU A 312 30.26 -19.69 -8.94
CA LEU A 312 30.20 -18.24 -9.06
C LEU A 312 30.41 -17.79 -10.52
N LEU A 313 31.44 -18.30 -11.20
CA LEU A 313 31.70 -18.02 -12.61
C LEU A 313 30.53 -18.45 -13.49
N TRP A 314 29.97 -19.64 -13.25
CA TRP A 314 28.78 -20.11 -13.95
C TRP A 314 27.59 -19.15 -13.74
N LYS A 315 27.31 -18.75 -12.49
CA LYS A 315 26.20 -17.85 -12.17
C LYS A 315 26.40 -16.44 -12.73
N LEU A 316 27.62 -15.93 -12.78
CA LEU A 316 27.94 -14.64 -13.42
C LEU A 316 27.74 -14.69 -14.94
N ARG A 317 28.11 -15.80 -15.60
CA ARG A 317 27.79 -16.01 -17.02
C ARG A 317 26.27 -16.11 -17.24
N MET A 318 25.57 -16.81 -16.35
CA MET A 318 24.11 -16.91 -16.38
C MET A 318 23.46 -15.53 -16.21
N LEU A 319 23.94 -14.69 -15.29
CA LEU A 319 23.49 -13.30 -15.09
C LEU A 319 23.63 -12.47 -16.37
N ARG A 320 24.77 -12.58 -17.05
CA ARG A 320 25.02 -11.88 -18.32
C ARG A 320 24.02 -12.30 -19.40
N LEU A 321 23.80 -13.61 -19.55
CA LEU A 321 22.83 -14.16 -20.50
C LEU A 321 21.40 -13.73 -20.13
N ALA A 322 21.03 -13.82 -18.86
CA ALA A 322 19.71 -13.46 -18.35
C ALA A 322 19.41 -11.97 -18.60
N SER A 323 20.35 -11.08 -18.28
CA SER A 323 20.22 -9.64 -18.55
C SER A 323 20.00 -9.38 -20.04
N SER A 324 20.80 -9.98 -20.93
CA SER A 324 20.65 -9.81 -22.39
C SER A 324 19.32 -10.35 -22.91
N PHE A 325 18.94 -11.55 -22.47
CA PHE A 325 17.69 -12.22 -22.86
C PHE A 325 16.46 -11.38 -22.49
N VAL A 326 16.44 -10.84 -21.27
CA VAL A 326 15.31 -10.06 -20.76
C VAL A 326 15.27 -8.68 -21.41
N ASN A 327 16.41 -7.98 -21.51
CA ASN A 327 16.44 -6.63 -22.07
C ASN A 327 15.92 -6.58 -23.52
N SER A 328 16.16 -7.64 -24.31
CA SER A 328 15.61 -7.74 -25.67
C SER A 328 14.10 -8.02 -25.73
N ARG A 329 13.45 -8.34 -24.60
CA ARG A 329 12.04 -8.81 -24.53
C ARG A 329 11.16 -8.05 -23.56
N LEU A 330 11.65 -7.00 -22.89
CA LEU A 330 10.87 -6.20 -21.94
C LEU A 330 9.54 -5.69 -22.52
N HIS A 331 9.51 -5.35 -23.82
CA HIS A 331 8.30 -4.89 -24.52
C HIS A 331 7.15 -5.92 -24.55
N ALA A 332 7.47 -7.22 -24.44
CA ALA A 332 6.51 -8.30 -24.42
C ALA A 332 5.87 -8.51 -23.03
N VAL A 333 6.48 -7.99 -21.96
CA VAL A 333 5.96 -8.12 -20.60
C VAL A 333 4.70 -7.24 -20.45
N LYS A 334 3.55 -7.88 -20.23
CA LYS A 334 2.26 -7.21 -19.96
C LYS A 334 1.84 -7.25 -18.48
N ALA A 335 2.51 -8.11 -17.69
CA ALA A 335 2.25 -8.33 -16.28
C ALA A 335 2.32 -7.04 -15.44
N GLU A 336 1.51 -6.97 -14.38
CA GLU A 336 1.65 -5.94 -13.35
C GLU A 336 2.98 -6.16 -12.63
N THR A 337 3.80 -5.12 -12.51
CA THR A 337 5.15 -5.22 -11.96
C THR A 337 5.34 -4.26 -10.79
N LEU A 338 5.87 -4.77 -9.69
CA LEU A 338 6.39 -4.02 -8.55
C LEU A 338 7.91 -4.17 -8.52
N ILE A 339 8.64 -3.08 -8.55
CA ILE A 339 10.09 -3.08 -8.39
C ILE A 339 10.43 -2.54 -7.00
N LEU A 340 11.18 -3.32 -6.24
CA LEU A 340 11.76 -2.93 -4.96
C LEU A 340 13.22 -2.58 -5.22
N ALA A 341 13.55 -1.30 -5.09
CA ALA A 341 14.86 -0.75 -5.42
C ALA A 341 15.60 -0.32 -4.16
N SER A 342 16.70 -1.01 -3.86
CA SER A 342 17.58 -0.70 -2.75
C SER A 342 18.50 0.48 -3.07
N GLY A 343 18.60 1.42 -2.13
CA GLY A 343 19.40 2.65 -2.28
C GLY A 343 20.88 2.49 -1.91
N ARG A 344 21.23 1.46 -1.14
CA ARG A 344 22.61 1.07 -0.79
C ARG A 344 22.97 -0.28 -1.40
N ASP A 345 22.39 -0.60 -2.56
CA ASP A 345 22.83 -1.76 -3.33
C ASP A 345 24.13 -1.41 -4.05
N GLU A 346 25.21 -2.03 -3.61
CA GLU A 346 26.54 -1.82 -4.15
C GLU A 346 26.90 -2.85 -5.23
N LEU A 347 26.08 -3.89 -5.41
CA LEU A 347 26.29 -4.91 -6.43
C LEU A 347 25.69 -4.48 -7.76
N LEU A 348 24.50 -3.89 -7.71
CA LEU A 348 23.75 -3.41 -8.86
C LEU A 348 23.32 -1.95 -8.67
N PRO A 349 23.28 -1.13 -9.75
CA PRO A 349 22.68 0.20 -9.70
C PRO A 349 21.14 0.10 -9.65
N SER A 350 20.61 -0.41 -8.53
CA SER A 350 19.22 -0.85 -8.41
C SER A 350 18.22 0.28 -8.51
N ARG A 351 18.59 1.49 -8.08
CA ARG A 351 17.74 2.68 -8.20
C ARG A 351 17.57 3.10 -9.66
N GLU A 352 18.68 3.29 -10.37
CA GLU A 352 18.70 3.67 -11.79
C GLU A 352 18.02 2.60 -12.64
N GLU A 353 18.23 1.33 -12.29
CA GLU A 353 17.64 0.21 -12.97
C GLU A 353 16.12 0.16 -12.80
N ALA A 354 15.61 0.43 -11.61
CA ALA A 354 14.16 0.51 -11.37
C ALA A 354 13.51 1.61 -12.21
N GLU A 355 14.16 2.77 -12.33
CA GLU A 355 13.67 3.88 -13.18
C GLU A 355 13.70 3.50 -14.67
N ARG A 356 14.77 2.85 -15.14
CA ARG A 356 14.87 2.37 -16.53
C ARG A 356 13.79 1.35 -16.86
N LEU A 357 13.58 0.36 -15.99
CA LEU A 357 12.55 -0.65 -16.15
C LEU A 357 11.14 -0.03 -16.10
N SER A 358 10.90 0.91 -15.19
CA SER A 358 9.63 1.63 -15.09
C SER A 358 9.31 2.51 -16.30
N GLY A 359 10.35 3.00 -17.01
CA GLY A 359 10.22 3.68 -18.28
C GLY A 359 9.91 2.74 -19.46
N THR A 360 10.23 1.45 -19.33
CA THR A 360 10.08 0.44 -20.40
C THR A 360 8.85 -0.44 -20.23
N LEU A 361 8.53 -0.81 -19.00
CA LEU A 361 7.42 -1.70 -18.65
C LEU A 361 6.11 -0.90 -18.53
N PRO A 362 5.03 -1.32 -19.21
CA PRO A 362 3.78 -0.54 -19.25
C PRO A 362 3.05 -0.48 -17.90
N ASN A 363 3.17 -1.53 -17.07
CA ASN A 363 2.39 -1.71 -15.84
C ASN A 363 3.27 -1.76 -14.58
N CYS A 364 4.16 -0.79 -14.42
CA CYS A 364 5.19 -0.80 -13.38
C CYS A 364 4.95 0.20 -12.24
N ARG A 365 5.15 -0.24 -10.99
CA ARG A 365 5.30 0.57 -9.76
C ARG A 365 6.71 0.37 -9.22
N ILE A 366 7.30 1.42 -8.65
CA ILE A 366 8.59 1.33 -7.94
C ILE A 366 8.36 1.63 -6.46
N ARG A 367 9.11 0.99 -5.57
CA ARG A 367 9.29 1.40 -4.17
C ARG A 367 10.78 1.51 -3.88
N HIS A 368 11.21 2.68 -3.44
CA HIS A 368 12.61 2.98 -3.16
C HIS A 368 12.90 2.77 -1.67
N PHE A 369 13.94 2.00 -1.38
CA PHE A 369 14.37 1.67 -0.02
C PHE A 369 15.77 2.25 0.21
N LYS A 370 15.81 3.52 0.61
CA LYS A 370 17.01 4.36 0.64
C LYS A 370 18.18 3.74 1.42
N ASP A 371 17.88 3.05 2.51
CA ASP A 371 18.90 2.58 3.46
C ASP A 371 19.19 1.07 3.37
N ASN A 372 18.55 0.37 2.43
CA ASN A 372 18.67 -1.07 2.27
C ASN A 372 19.72 -1.46 1.21
N GLY A 373 20.30 -2.64 1.38
CA GLY A 373 21.28 -3.26 0.49
C GLY A 373 20.67 -4.27 -0.48
N HIS A 374 21.53 -5.08 -1.10
CA HIS A 374 21.12 -5.99 -2.19
C HIS A 374 20.12 -7.07 -1.73
N THR A 375 20.31 -7.64 -0.54
CA THR A 375 19.49 -8.75 0.00
C THR A 375 18.29 -8.22 0.78
N ILE A 376 17.46 -7.38 0.15
CA ILE A 376 16.39 -6.62 0.82
C ILE A 376 15.40 -7.49 1.61
N PHE A 377 15.14 -8.73 1.17
CA PHE A 377 14.23 -9.65 1.87
C PHE A 377 14.79 -10.24 3.18
N LEU A 378 16.11 -10.17 3.39
CA LEU A 378 16.76 -10.61 4.62
C LEU A 378 17.01 -9.46 5.61
N GLU A 379 16.82 -8.22 5.18
CA GLU A 379 17.08 -7.03 5.99
C GLU A 379 15.92 -6.70 6.95
N GLY A 380 16.28 -6.09 8.09
CA GLY A 380 15.29 -5.62 9.06
C GLY A 380 14.48 -4.43 8.53
N GLY A 381 13.27 -4.25 9.06
CA GLY A 381 12.40 -3.11 8.74
C GLY A 381 11.58 -3.25 7.46
N ILE A 382 11.86 -4.28 6.65
CA ILE A 382 11.10 -4.62 5.44
C ILE A 382 10.00 -5.61 5.78
N ASP A 383 8.80 -5.37 5.23
CA ASP A 383 7.68 -6.30 5.33
C ASP A 383 6.98 -6.43 3.98
N LEU A 384 7.17 -7.59 3.33
CA LEU A 384 6.70 -7.80 1.96
C LEU A 384 5.18 -7.77 1.86
N VAL A 385 4.45 -8.26 2.87
CA VAL A 385 2.97 -8.21 2.86
C VAL A 385 2.48 -6.76 2.90
N THR A 386 3.08 -5.92 3.75
CA THR A 386 2.79 -4.49 3.86
C THR A 386 3.05 -3.79 2.52
N ILE A 387 4.18 -4.11 1.89
CA ILE A 387 4.57 -3.54 0.59
C ILE A 387 3.56 -3.92 -0.51
N ILE A 388 3.16 -5.20 -0.60
CA ILE A 388 2.17 -5.65 -1.59
C ILE A 388 0.80 -4.99 -1.34
N LYS A 389 0.39 -4.86 -0.07
CA LYS A 389 -0.85 -4.17 0.34
C LYS A 389 -0.81 -2.68 -0.05
N GLY A 390 0.26 -1.98 0.32
CA GLY A 390 0.47 -0.56 0.03
C GLY A 390 0.53 -0.28 -1.46
N ALA A 391 1.27 -1.09 -2.20
CA ALA A 391 1.32 -1.03 -3.66
C ALA A 391 0.01 -1.48 -4.34
N GLY A 392 -1.01 -1.93 -3.60
CA GLY A 392 -2.32 -2.27 -4.15
C GLY A 392 -2.31 -3.43 -5.14
N TYR A 393 -1.39 -4.38 -4.99
CA TYR A 393 -1.25 -5.54 -5.89
C TYR A 393 -1.78 -6.85 -5.31
N TYR A 394 -2.18 -6.88 -4.03
CA TYR A 394 -2.85 -8.06 -3.49
C TYR A 394 -4.27 -8.20 -4.05
N ARG A 395 -4.52 -9.27 -4.78
CA ARG A 395 -5.84 -9.67 -5.30
C ARG A 395 -5.90 -11.19 -5.45
N ARG A 396 -7.09 -11.76 -5.22
CA ARG A 396 -7.30 -13.22 -5.31
C ARG A 396 -7.98 -13.66 -6.60
N SER A 397 -8.37 -12.69 -7.43
CA SER A 397 -9.03 -12.91 -8.72
C SER A 397 -8.44 -12.00 -9.79
N ARG A 398 -8.87 -12.19 -11.04
CA ARG A 398 -8.45 -11.39 -12.20
C ARG A 398 -8.53 -9.87 -12.01
N GLN A 399 -9.47 -9.40 -11.20
CA GLN A 399 -9.60 -7.98 -10.86
C GLN A 399 -9.51 -7.78 -9.35
N ILE A 400 -8.88 -6.67 -8.95
CA ILE A 400 -8.84 -6.29 -7.55
C ILE A 400 -10.23 -5.92 -7.04
N ASN A 401 -10.63 -6.52 -5.91
CA ASN A 401 -11.79 -6.08 -5.16
C ASN A 401 -11.33 -5.43 -3.85
N TYR A 402 -11.30 -4.10 -3.85
CA TYR A 402 -10.86 -3.27 -2.72
C TYR A 402 -11.59 -3.52 -1.39
N VAL A 403 -12.71 -4.24 -1.40
CA VAL A 403 -13.47 -4.58 -0.20
C VAL A 403 -13.19 -6.01 0.23
N SER A 404 -13.37 -7.00 -0.66
CA SER A 404 -13.17 -8.40 -0.27
C SER A 404 -11.70 -8.80 -0.16
N ASP A 405 -10.82 -8.25 -1.00
CA ASP A 405 -9.38 -8.54 -0.99
C ASP A 405 -8.62 -7.66 0.01
N TYR A 406 -9.32 -6.78 0.73
CA TYR A 406 -8.69 -5.97 1.76
C TYR A 406 -8.23 -6.83 2.95
N LEU A 407 -6.98 -6.64 3.33
CA LEU A 407 -6.39 -7.24 4.53
C LEU A 407 -6.32 -6.19 5.62
N LEU A 408 -6.82 -6.51 6.81
CA LEU A 408 -6.74 -5.62 7.97
C LEU A 408 -5.29 -5.22 8.26
N PRO A 409 -5.06 -3.99 8.75
CA PRO A 409 -3.73 -3.55 9.13
C PRO A 409 -3.27 -4.32 10.37
N THR A 410 -2.01 -4.73 10.40
CA THR A 410 -1.42 -5.32 11.61
C THR A 410 -1.19 -4.23 12.67
N PRO A 411 -1.00 -4.59 13.95
CA PRO A 411 -0.66 -3.62 14.99
C PRO A 411 0.58 -2.77 14.63
N ASN A 412 1.61 -3.39 14.05
CA ASN A 412 2.83 -2.70 13.62
C ASN A 412 2.57 -1.75 12.44
N GLU A 413 1.76 -2.15 11.45
CA GLU A 413 1.35 -1.26 10.36
C GLU A 413 0.55 -0.07 10.88
N LEU A 414 -0.38 -0.31 11.81
CA LEU A 414 -1.16 0.75 12.44
C LEU A 414 -0.28 1.71 13.24
N GLN A 415 0.67 1.19 14.03
CA GLN A 415 1.57 2.02 14.80
C GLN A 415 2.40 2.94 13.89
N LYS A 416 2.95 2.42 12.79
CA LYS A 416 3.67 3.24 11.80
C LYS A 416 2.79 4.36 11.24
N VAL A 417 1.54 4.07 10.88
CA VAL A 417 0.61 5.10 10.40
C VAL A 417 0.35 6.16 11.50
N ILE A 418 0.18 5.75 12.76
CA ILE A 418 0.00 6.69 13.87
C ILE A 418 1.25 7.57 14.07
N GLU A 419 2.44 6.98 13.95
CA GLU A 419 3.72 7.68 14.07
C GLU A 419 3.93 8.71 12.96
N ASP A 420 3.56 8.39 11.72
CA ASP A 420 3.59 9.33 10.58
C ASP A 420 2.74 10.58 10.84
N TYR A 421 1.58 10.41 11.49
CA TYR A 421 0.69 11.51 11.85
C TYR A 421 1.03 12.13 13.21
N ARG A 422 2.04 11.64 13.94
CA ARG A 422 2.35 12.10 15.31
C ARG A 422 2.58 13.61 15.39
N LEU A 423 3.36 14.16 14.46
CA LEU A 423 3.64 15.60 14.45
C LEU A 423 2.40 16.43 14.13
N ILE A 424 1.57 15.97 13.19
CA ILE A 424 0.30 16.64 12.85
C ILE A 424 -0.69 16.53 14.02
N ASN A 425 -0.83 15.36 14.64
CA ASN A 425 -1.68 15.15 15.80
C ASN A 425 -1.23 15.99 17.00
N PHE A 426 0.09 16.07 17.24
CA PHE A 426 0.65 16.91 18.28
C PHE A 426 0.40 18.39 18.01
N ALA A 427 0.71 18.85 16.79
CA ALA A 427 0.52 20.24 16.40
C ALA A 427 -0.95 20.64 16.43
N SER A 428 -1.84 19.85 15.83
CA SER A 428 -3.27 20.13 15.70
C SER A 428 -4.09 19.84 16.95
N SER A 429 -3.59 19.03 17.91
CA SER A 429 -4.27 18.65 19.16
C SER A 429 -5.80 18.49 18.99
N PRO A 430 -6.24 17.51 18.18
CA PRO A 430 -7.61 17.48 17.67
C PRO A 430 -8.64 17.37 18.80
N VAL A 431 -9.65 18.23 18.77
CA VAL A 431 -10.80 18.16 19.68
C VAL A 431 -11.91 17.36 19.01
N MET A 432 -12.28 16.22 19.60
CA MET A 432 -13.41 15.42 19.13
C MET A 432 -14.65 15.73 19.97
N LEU A 433 -15.74 16.14 19.33
CA LEU A 433 -17.06 16.33 19.93
C LEU A 433 -18.10 15.50 19.20
N SER A 434 -19.07 14.94 19.92
CA SER A 434 -20.19 14.22 19.32
C SER A 434 -21.52 14.56 19.99
N THR A 435 -22.59 14.40 19.23
CA THR A 435 -23.96 14.71 19.68
C THR A 435 -24.69 13.44 20.09
N LEU A 436 -25.22 13.42 21.31
CA LEU A 436 -26.03 12.32 21.85
C LEU A 436 -27.45 12.30 21.25
N GLU A 437 -28.19 11.22 21.53
CA GLU A 437 -29.58 11.06 21.03
C GLU A 437 -30.53 12.17 21.52
N ASP A 438 -30.29 12.68 22.74
CA ASP A 438 -31.03 13.79 23.35
C ASP A 438 -30.64 15.18 22.79
N GLY A 439 -29.67 15.23 21.87
CA GLY A 439 -29.16 16.47 21.26
C GLY A 439 -28.03 17.14 22.04
N LYS A 440 -27.60 16.59 23.18
CA LYS A 440 -26.50 17.14 23.96
C LYS A 440 -25.15 16.90 23.26
N ILE A 441 -24.35 17.96 23.11
CA ILE A 441 -22.97 17.86 22.64
C ILE A 441 -22.08 17.44 23.81
N VAL A 442 -21.26 16.42 23.59
CA VAL A 442 -20.29 15.90 24.56
C VAL A 442 -18.91 15.75 23.95
N LYS A 443 -17.89 15.78 24.81
CA LYS A 443 -16.51 15.51 24.42
C LYS A 443 -16.31 14.03 24.08
N GLY A 444 -15.48 13.77 23.08
CA GLY A 444 -15.18 12.44 22.56
C GLY A 444 -16.23 11.92 21.59
N LEU A 445 -16.13 10.64 21.26
CA LEU A 445 -16.96 9.99 20.24
C LEU A 445 -18.22 9.32 20.79
N GLU A 446 -18.69 9.68 21.99
CA GLU A 446 -19.79 8.97 22.68
C GLU A 446 -21.10 8.86 21.88
N GLY A 447 -21.45 9.88 21.09
CA GLY A 447 -22.62 9.88 20.19
C GLY A 447 -22.48 9.02 18.94
N ILE A 448 -21.30 8.43 18.68
CA ILE A 448 -21.07 7.56 17.54
C ILE A 448 -21.57 6.13 17.85
N PRO A 449 -22.39 5.51 16.97
CA PRO A 449 -22.85 4.14 17.13
C PRO A 449 -21.69 3.14 17.07
N ASN A 450 -21.85 2.02 17.80
CA ASN A 450 -20.81 0.98 17.88
C ASN A 450 -20.90 -0.08 16.77
N LYS A 451 -21.95 -0.05 15.93
CA LYS A 451 -22.21 -1.04 14.88
C LYS A 451 -22.60 -0.34 13.59
N GLY A 452 -22.08 -0.84 12.47
CA GLY A 452 -22.47 -0.39 11.14
C GLY A 452 -23.64 -1.20 10.54
N PRO A 453 -24.03 -0.90 9.29
CA PRO A 453 -23.37 0.05 8.38
C PRO A 453 -23.57 1.51 8.81
N THR A 454 -22.52 2.31 8.68
CA THR A 454 -22.53 3.73 9.03
C THR A 454 -21.81 4.54 7.95
N ILE A 455 -22.33 5.72 7.60
CA ILE A 455 -21.68 6.65 6.68
C ILE A 455 -21.43 7.96 7.42
N LEU A 456 -20.16 8.33 7.59
CA LEU A 456 -19.76 9.65 8.03
C LEU A 456 -19.71 10.57 6.81
N VAL A 457 -20.46 11.67 6.87
CA VAL A 457 -20.59 12.62 5.77
C VAL A 457 -20.22 14.01 6.27
N GLY A 458 -19.24 14.67 5.65
CA GLY A 458 -18.77 15.97 6.14
C GLY A 458 -18.04 16.81 5.11
N TYR A 459 -17.46 17.90 5.59
CA TYR A 459 -16.60 18.82 4.84
C TYR A 459 -15.18 18.26 4.70
N HIS A 460 -14.62 18.31 3.48
CA HIS A 460 -13.25 17.87 3.20
C HIS A 460 -12.30 19.05 3.30
N MET A 461 -11.40 19.05 4.29
CA MET A 461 -10.41 20.11 4.41
C MET A 461 -9.36 20.02 3.31
N LEU A 462 -8.66 21.12 3.08
CA LEU A 462 -7.54 21.23 2.15
C LEU A 462 -6.59 20.04 2.32
N LEU A 463 -6.29 19.36 1.22
CA LEU A 463 -5.45 18.16 1.14
C LEU A 463 -5.88 16.95 1.99
N GLY A 464 -7.03 17.00 2.67
CA GLY A 464 -7.43 15.96 3.62
C GLY A 464 -6.59 15.94 4.89
N LEU A 465 -6.14 17.10 5.38
CA LEU A 465 -5.30 17.21 6.58
C LEU A 465 -5.96 16.61 7.84
N GLU A 466 -7.29 16.52 7.87
CA GLU A 466 -8.07 15.95 8.96
C GLU A 466 -8.04 14.42 9.02
N LEU A 467 -7.71 13.75 7.91
CA LEU A 467 -7.90 12.30 7.75
C LEU A 467 -7.06 11.49 8.75
N GLY A 468 -5.82 11.91 9.00
CA GLY A 468 -4.92 11.27 9.97
C GLY A 468 -5.49 11.30 11.40
N PRO A 469 -5.71 12.49 11.98
CA PRO A 469 -6.37 12.65 13.27
C PRO A 469 -7.71 11.91 13.36
N LEU A 470 -8.55 12.01 12.33
CA LEU A 470 -9.87 11.38 12.31
C LEU A 470 -9.77 9.85 12.36
N ALA A 471 -8.99 9.24 11.45
CA ALA A 471 -8.85 7.79 11.37
C ALA A 471 -8.16 7.21 12.61
N THR A 472 -7.12 7.86 13.10
CA THR A 472 -6.37 7.38 14.28
C THR A 472 -7.21 7.45 15.55
N THR A 473 -8.01 8.51 15.76
CA THR A 473 -8.86 8.62 16.95
C THR A 473 -10.03 7.63 16.93
N PHE A 474 -10.70 7.43 15.80
CA PHE A 474 -11.76 6.41 15.69
C PHE A 474 -11.25 5.00 15.99
N LEU A 475 -10.05 4.69 15.50
CA LEU A 475 -9.45 3.39 15.72
C LEU A 475 -8.99 3.22 17.18
N ASN A 476 -8.36 4.23 17.78
CA ASN A 476 -7.88 4.16 19.16
C ASN A 476 -9.01 4.18 20.20
N GLU A 477 -10.03 5.02 20.03
CA GLU A 477 -11.10 5.18 21.03
C GLU A 477 -12.26 4.20 20.86
N ARG A 478 -12.56 3.79 19.62
CA ARG A 478 -13.72 2.94 19.31
C ARG A 478 -13.36 1.60 18.68
N GLY A 479 -12.12 1.37 18.28
CA GLY A 479 -11.76 0.21 17.46
C GLY A 479 -12.38 0.26 16.06
N ILE A 480 -12.84 1.42 15.60
CA ILE A 480 -13.55 1.52 14.33
C ILE A 480 -12.55 1.88 13.23
N LEU A 481 -12.36 0.98 12.26
CA LEU A 481 -11.63 1.28 11.04
C LEU A 481 -12.52 2.03 10.04
N LEU A 482 -12.21 3.30 9.80
CA LEU A 482 -12.90 4.11 8.81
C LEU A 482 -12.42 3.76 7.39
N ARG A 483 -13.37 3.38 6.53
CA ARG A 483 -13.10 3.04 5.12
C ARG A 483 -13.42 4.26 4.25
N GLY A 484 -12.37 4.99 3.87
CA GLY A 484 -12.51 6.21 3.06
C GLY A 484 -12.79 5.94 1.58
N ILE A 485 -13.65 6.77 0.98
CA ILE A 485 -13.85 6.79 -0.47
C ILE A 485 -12.95 7.88 -1.06
N ALA A 486 -11.93 7.45 -1.80
CA ALA A 486 -10.86 8.30 -2.29
C ALA A 486 -10.89 8.49 -3.81
N HIS A 487 -10.26 9.57 -4.28
CA HIS A 487 -10.16 9.88 -5.71
C HIS A 487 -9.31 8.82 -6.44
N PRO A 488 -9.67 8.38 -7.67
CA PRO A 488 -8.92 7.34 -8.40
C PRO A 488 -7.46 7.69 -8.68
N PHE A 489 -7.13 8.99 -8.69
CA PHE A 489 -5.74 9.50 -8.76
C PHE A 489 -4.83 8.84 -7.71
N MET A 490 -5.35 8.55 -6.51
CA MET A 490 -4.58 7.92 -5.42
C MET A 490 -4.34 6.42 -5.63
N PHE A 491 -4.91 5.82 -6.68
CA PHE A 491 -4.79 4.39 -7.00
C PHE A 491 -4.12 4.16 -8.37
N ASN A 492 -3.91 5.22 -9.14
CA ASN A 492 -3.28 5.16 -10.46
C ASN A 492 -1.75 5.18 -10.34
N ARG A 493 -1.08 4.32 -11.11
CA ARG A 493 0.39 4.24 -11.17
C ARG A 493 1.01 5.48 -11.80
N THR A 494 0.37 6.06 -12.82
CA THR A 494 0.88 7.27 -13.49
C THR A 494 0.90 8.45 -12.53
N SER A 495 -0.14 8.58 -11.70
CA SER A 495 -0.25 9.62 -10.67
C SER A 495 0.81 9.47 -9.57
N GLU A 496 1.14 8.24 -9.17
CA GLU A 496 2.23 8.00 -8.21
C GLU A 496 3.59 8.50 -8.71
N LYS A 497 3.87 8.39 -10.02
CA LYS A 497 5.12 8.89 -10.62
C LYS A 497 5.24 10.43 -10.60
N LEU A 498 4.14 11.15 -10.37
CA LEU A 498 4.12 12.60 -10.21
C LEU A 498 4.40 13.04 -8.78
N MET A 499 4.33 12.12 -7.81
CA MET A 499 4.59 12.43 -6.40
C MET A 499 6.09 12.44 -6.11
N PRO A 500 6.56 13.25 -5.13
CA PRO A 500 7.96 13.21 -4.70
C PRO A 500 8.42 11.83 -4.25
N ASP A 501 7.51 11.07 -3.63
CA ASP A 501 7.67 9.66 -3.32
C ASP A 501 6.50 8.86 -3.92
N SER A 502 6.82 7.89 -4.76
CA SER A 502 5.87 6.94 -5.37
C SER A 502 5.05 6.11 -4.37
N ALA A 503 5.50 6.00 -3.11
CA ALA A 503 4.79 5.32 -2.02
C ALA A 503 3.80 6.24 -1.26
N SER A 504 3.69 7.52 -1.63
CA SER A 504 2.91 8.54 -0.89
C SER A 504 1.46 8.14 -0.59
N PHE A 505 0.87 7.30 -1.43
CA PHE A 505 -0.52 6.86 -1.31
C PHE A 505 -0.71 5.51 -0.61
N ASP A 506 0.36 4.78 -0.30
CA ASP A 506 0.29 3.40 0.21
C ASP A 506 -0.44 3.32 1.55
N ARG A 507 -0.20 4.29 2.44
CA ARG A 507 -0.87 4.38 3.75
C ARG A 507 -2.38 4.40 3.65
N TYR A 508 -2.94 5.11 2.66
CA TYR A 508 -4.39 5.18 2.47
C TYR A 508 -4.96 3.82 2.08
N ARG A 509 -4.23 3.05 1.24
CA ARG A 509 -4.63 1.69 0.84
C ARG A 509 -4.49 0.70 1.99
N ILE A 510 -3.42 0.81 2.79
CA ILE A 510 -3.22 0.01 4.01
C ILE A 510 -4.36 0.26 5.00
N MET A 511 -4.77 1.52 5.17
CA MET A 511 -5.92 1.90 6.01
C MET A 511 -7.29 1.63 5.35
N GLY A 512 -7.31 1.02 4.16
CA GLY A 512 -8.53 0.50 3.53
C GLY A 512 -9.32 1.50 2.70
N ALA A 513 -8.73 2.62 2.29
CA ALA A 513 -9.35 3.51 1.33
C ALA A 513 -9.65 2.76 0.01
N VAL A 514 -10.78 3.10 -0.60
CA VAL A 514 -11.25 2.51 -1.86
C VAL A 514 -11.49 3.60 -2.90
N PRO A 515 -11.27 3.34 -4.20
CA PRO A 515 -11.58 4.33 -5.23
C PRO A 515 -13.10 4.55 -5.29
N VAL A 516 -13.49 5.81 -5.50
CA VAL A 516 -14.89 6.22 -5.64
C VAL A 516 -15.60 5.45 -6.75
N SER A 517 -16.64 4.72 -6.36
CA SER A 517 -17.62 4.11 -7.27
C SER A 517 -18.85 3.67 -6.47
N ALA A 518 -20.01 3.64 -7.14
CA ALA A 518 -21.24 3.11 -6.56
C ALA A 518 -21.06 1.64 -6.09
N THR A 519 -20.32 0.84 -6.86
CA THR A 519 -20.04 -0.56 -6.56
C THR A 519 -19.22 -0.73 -5.27
N ASN A 520 -18.19 0.10 -5.05
CA ASN A 520 -17.39 0.01 -3.83
C ASN A 520 -18.16 0.48 -2.60
N LEU A 521 -18.94 1.56 -2.71
CA LEU A 521 -19.80 2.01 -1.61
C LEU A 521 -20.85 0.94 -1.26
N TYR A 522 -21.48 0.33 -2.27
CA TYR A 522 -22.40 -0.80 -2.07
C TYR A 522 -21.73 -1.95 -1.31
N ARG A 523 -20.52 -2.35 -1.73
CA ARG A 523 -19.79 -3.47 -1.10
C ARG A 523 -19.42 -3.17 0.35
N LEU A 524 -18.93 -1.96 0.64
CA LEU A 524 -18.60 -1.53 2.01
C LEU A 524 -19.83 -1.57 2.93
N LEU A 525 -20.97 -1.04 2.46
CA LEU A 525 -22.21 -1.05 3.23
C LEU A 525 -22.77 -2.46 3.41
N SER A 526 -22.64 -3.33 2.40
CA SER A 526 -23.06 -4.73 2.50
C SER A 526 -22.28 -5.51 3.56
N GLN A 527 -21.01 -5.13 3.79
CA GLN A 527 -20.16 -5.68 4.85
C GLN A 527 -20.30 -4.94 6.19
N LYS A 528 -21.28 -4.04 6.31
CA LYS A 528 -21.57 -3.26 7.53
C LYS A 528 -20.40 -2.39 8.00
N CYS A 529 -19.54 -1.94 7.08
CA CYS A 529 -18.40 -1.08 7.40
C CYS A 529 -18.84 0.34 7.83
N PHE A 530 -17.92 1.04 8.50
CA PHE A 530 -17.98 2.49 8.67
C PHE A 530 -17.30 3.15 7.47
N VAL A 531 -18.06 3.92 6.70
CA VAL A 531 -17.61 4.56 5.47
C VAL A 531 -17.41 6.05 5.71
N LEU A 532 -16.29 6.60 5.28
CA LEU A 532 -16.04 8.04 5.27
C LEU A 532 -16.26 8.58 3.85
N LEU A 533 -17.20 9.51 3.72
CA LEU A 533 -17.63 10.08 2.45
C LEU A 533 -17.62 11.62 2.51
N TYR A 534 -16.93 12.23 1.56
CA TYR A 534 -16.98 13.67 1.33
C TYR A 534 -17.72 13.96 0.02
N PRO A 535 -18.96 14.45 0.06
CA PRO A 535 -19.72 14.65 -1.17
C PRO A 535 -19.11 15.66 -2.12
N GLY A 536 -18.38 16.70 -1.69
CA GLY A 536 -17.67 17.57 -2.62
C GLY A 536 -16.37 16.97 -3.16
N GLY A 537 -15.77 16.02 -2.43
CA GLY A 537 -14.63 15.23 -2.90
C GLY A 537 -13.41 16.11 -3.19
N ALA A 538 -12.72 15.87 -4.31
CA ALA A 538 -11.48 16.59 -4.67
C ALA A 538 -11.67 18.11 -4.82
N ARG A 539 -12.88 18.58 -5.20
CA ARG A 539 -13.17 20.02 -5.35
C ARG A 539 -13.15 20.76 -4.00
N GLU A 540 -13.60 20.09 -2.95
CA GLU A 540 -13.50 20.60 -1.57
C GLU A 540 -12.07 20.44 -1.06
N ALA A 541 -11.45 19.27 -1.24
CA ALA A 541 -10.09 19.01 -0.80
C ALA A 541 -9.02 19.91 -1.45
N LEU A 542 -9.35 20.53 -2.59
CA LEU A 542 -8.49 21.45 -3.34
C LEU A 542 -9.24 22.77 -3.57
N HIS A 543 -9.96 23.25 -2.56
CA HIS A 543 -10.65 24.52 -2.62
C HIS A 543 -9.66 25.69 -2.84
N ARG A 544 -10.15 26.77 -3.44
CA ARG A 544 -9.36 27.96 -3.77
C ARG A 544 -9.35 28.96 -2.61
N LYS A 545 -8.62 30.06 -2.78
CA LYS A 545 -8.59 31.14 -1.78
C LYS A 545 -9.99 31.71 -1.52
N GLY A 546 -10.36 31.86 -0.26
CA GLY A 546 -11.69 32.37 0.15
C GLY A 546 -12.83 31.36 0.01
N GLU A 547 -12.50 30.09 -0.26
CA GLU A 547 -13.48 29.00 -0.34
C GLU A 547 -13.46 28.05 0.86
N GLN A 548 -12.68 28.38 1.90
CA GLN A 548 -12.63 27.60 3.14
C GLN A 548 -14.04 27.40 3.69
N TYR A 549 -14.33 26.18 4.15
CA TYR A 549 -15.59 25.79 4.78
C TYR A 549 -16.83 25.83 3.88
N LYS A 550 -16.66 26.00 2.55
CA LYS A 550 -17.77 25.93 1.59
C LYS A 550 -18.02 24.49 1.13
N LEU A 551 -19.29 24.09 1.10
CA LEU A 551 -19.71 22.76 0.64
C LEU A 551 -20.00 22.75 -0.86
N PHE A 552 -19.16 22.09 -1.65
CA PHE A 552 -19.30 21.92 -3.11
C PHE A 552 -20.00 20.61 -3.45
N TRP A 553 -21.19 20.43 -2.88
CA TRP A 553 -21.96 19.19 -2.93
C TRP A 553 -22.71 19.02 -4.27
N PRO A 554 -22.74 17.81 -4.86
CA PRO A 554 -23.49 17.54 -6.10
C PRO A 554 -25.00 17.67 -5.89
N LYS A 555 -25.77 17.92 -6.96
CA LYS A 555 -27.22 18.07 -6.83
C LYS A 555 -27.94 16.76 -6.49
N GLN A 556 -27.35 15.60 -6.80
CA GLN A 556 -27.98 14.29 -6.66
C GLN A 556 -27.81 13.69 -5.27
N SER A 557 -28.90 13.14 -4.73
CA SER A 557 -29.00 12.46 -3.43
C SER A 557 -28.62 10.97 -3.46
N GLU A 558 -27.66 10.59 -4.30
CA GLU A 558 -27.30 9.18 -4.58
C GLU A 558 -26.86 8.41 -3.32
N PHE A 559 -26.04 9.05 -2.46
CA PHE A 559 -25.55 8.37 -1.25
C PHE A 559 -26.66 8.13 -0.22
N VAL A 560 -27.67 8.99 -0.14
CA VAL A 560 -28.82 8.84 0.77
C VAL A 560 -29.63 7.61 0.39
N ARG A 561 -29.90 7.46 -0.91
CA ARG A 561 -30.61 6.29 -1.46
C ARG A 561 -29.82 5.00 -1.22
N MET A 562 -28.49 5.06 -1.34
CA MET A 562 -27.62 3.93 -1.07
C MET A 562 -27.60 3.57 0.42
N ALA A 563 -27.44 4.56 1.31
CA ALA A 563 -27.50 4.39 2.76
C ALA A 563 -28.81 3.71 3.18
N SER A 564 -29.94 4.23 2.70
CA SER A 564 -31.27 3.70 2.97
C SER A 564 -31.46 2.25 2.51
N SER A 565 -30.87 1.88 1.37
CA SER A 565 -30.97 0.52 0.82
C SER A 565 -30.38 -0.55 1.75
N PHE A 566 -29.42 -0.16 2.60
CA PHE A 566 -28.76 -1.00 3.61
C PHE A 566 -29.19 -0.68 5.04
N GLY A 567 -30.07 0.31 5.25
CA GLY A 567 -30.44 0.80 6.58
C GLY A 567 -29.24 1.37 7.35
N ALA A 568 -28.32 2.02 6.64
CA ALA A 568 -27.12 2.60 7.22
C ALA A 568 -27.42 3.87 8.03
N THR A 569 -26.72 4.06 9.12
CA THR A 569 -26.79 5.31 9.90
C THR A 569 -25.94 6.38 9.23
N ILE A 570 -26.51 7.56 8.96
CA ILE A 570 -25.78 8.70 8.42
C ILE A 570 -25.35 9.58 9.60
N ILE A 571 -24.07 9.95 9.67
CA ILE A 571 -23.53 10.85 10.68
C ILE A 571 -22.98 12.08 9.96
N PRO A 572 -23.73 13.20 9.94
CA PRO A 572 -23.19 14.46 9.47
C PRO A 572 -22.08 14.93 10.43
N PHE A 573 -21.00 15.48 9.90
CA PHE A 573 -19.95 16.06 10.74
C PHE A 573 -19.31 17.29 10.11
N GLY A 574 -18.93 18.24 10.96
CA GLY A 574 -18.11 19.39 10.59
C GLY A 574 -16.69 19.22 11.13
N VAL A 575 -15.73 19.77 10.40
CA VAL A 575 -14.34 19.87 10.84
C VAL A 575 -13.77 21.23 10.43
N ILE A 576 -13.03 21.87 11.33
CA ILE A 576 -12.39 23.17 11.08
C ILE A 576 -10.96 23.23 11.63
N GLY A 577 -10.23 24.27 11.22
CA GLY A 577 -8.87 24.59 11.66
C GLY A 577 -7.81 24.52 10.56
N GLU A 578 -8.20 24.36 9.29
CA GLU A 578 -7.26 24.40 8.16
C GLU A 578 -6.62 25.77 8.03
N ASP A 579 -7.41 26.82 8.22
CA ASP A 579 -6.98 28.22 8.19
C ASP A 579 -6.03 28.57 9.34
N ASP A 580 -6.09 27.81 10.45
CA ASP A 580 -5.15 27.98 11.56
C ASP A 580 -3.81 27.26 11.32
N ILE A 581 -3.74 26.32 10.36
CA ILE A 581 -2.56 25.46 10.13
C ILE A 581 -1.93 25.61 8.74
N CYS A 582 -2.70 26.04 7.75
CA CYS A 582 -2.33 26.15 6.34
C CYS A 582 -2.84 27.50 5.84
N GLU A 583 -1.95 28.46 5.61
CA GLU A 583 -2.29 29.62 4.80
C GLU A 583 -2.09 29.25 3.33
N LEU A 584 -3.17 29.20 2.55
CA LEU A 584 -3.12 28.89 1.12
C LEU A 584 -2.52 30.08 0.36
N LEU A 585 -1.20 30.02 0.11
CA LEU A 585 -0.43 31.06 -0.58
C LEU A 585 -0.61 31.00 -2.10
N LEU A 586 -0.69 29.79 -2.66
CA LEU A 586 -0.85 29.55 -4.10
C LEU A 586 -1.97 28.54 -4.31
N ASP A 587 -3.05 28.98 -4.94
CA ASP A 587 -4.11 28.10 -5.43
C ASP A 587 -3.96 27.82 -6.93
N TYR A 588 -4.91 27.08 -7.51
CA TYR A 588 -4.88 26.76 -8.93
C TYR A 588 -4.81 28.01 -9.83
N ASP A 589 -5.59 29.04 -9.53
CA ASP A 589 -5.68 30.26 -10.36
C ASP A 589 -4.38 31.08 -10.32
N ASP A 590 -3.56 30.89 -9.30
CA ASP A 590 -2.20 31.45 -9.22
C ASP A 590 -1.18 30.57 -9.96
N LEU A 591 -1.24 29.25 -9.76
CA LEU A 591 -0.28 28.30 -10.35
C LEU A 591 -0.34 28.29 -11.88
N VAL A 592 -1.52 28.40 -12.48
CA VAL A 592 -1.66 28.48 -13.95
C VAL A 592 -1.00 29.72 -14.55
N LYS A 593 -0.70 30.74 -13.74
CA LYS A 593 0.04 31.94 -14.18
C LYS A 593 1.56 31.76 -14.08
N VAL A 594 2.04 30.71 -13.44
CA VAL A 594 3.48 30.42 -13.29
C VAL A 594 4.03 29.89 -14.62
N PRO A 595 5.12 30.47 -15.15
CA PRO A 595 5.73 29.99 -16.38
C PRO A 595 6.03 28.49 -16.35
N PHE A 596 5.72 27.79 -17.44
CA PHE A 596 5.91 26.34 -17.63
C PHE A 596 5.05 25.41 -16.75
N TYR A 597 4.17 25.95 -15.89
CA TYR A 597 3.26 25.11 -15.09
C TYR A 597 2.23 24.37 -15.95
N ASP A 598 1.91 24.89 -17.14
CA ASP A 598 0.97 24.27 -18.09
C ASP A 598 1.38 22.83 -18.49
N ILE A 599 2.69 22.52 -18.49
CA ILE A 599 3.20 21.17 -18.75
C ILE A 599 2.86 20.23 -17.59
N LEU A 600 3.04 20.70 -16.35
CA LEU A 600 2.76 19.92 -15.14
C LEU A 600 1.26 19.76 -14.93
N ASP A 601 0.49 20.83 -15.14
CA ASP A 601 -0.97 20.83 -15.08
C ASP A 601 -1.57 19.78 -16.03
N LYS A 602 -1.17 19.82 -17.31
CA LYS A 602 -1.61 18.81 -18.31
C LYS A 602 -1.30 17.40 -17.82
N ARG A 603 -0.09 17.13 -17.32
CA ARG A 603 0.28 15.79 -16.83
C ARG A 603 -0.57 15.35 -15.63
N ILE A 604 -0.81 16.23 -14.67
CA ILE A 604 -1.61 15.92 -13.48
C ILE A 604 -3.04 15.61 -13.89
N ASN A 605 -3.64 16.48 -14.70
CA ASN A 605 -5.06 16.42 -15.07
C ASN A 605 -5.35 15.41 -16.20
N GLU A 606 -4.38 15.01 -17.03
CA GLU A 606 -4.47 13.87 -17.95
C GLU A 606 -4.36 12.53 -17.23
N ALA A 607 -3.50 12.43 -16.20
CA ALA A 607 -3.37 11.22 -15.38
C ALA A 607 -4.57 10.99 -14.43
N ALA A 608 -5.36 12.03 -14.20
CA ALA A 608 -6.54 12.01 -13.34
C ALA A 608 -7.79 11.55 -14.11
N VAL A 609 -8.47 10.53 -13.58
CA VAL A 609 -9.83 10.23 -14.04
C VAL A 609 -10.77 11.34 -13.55
N ARG A 610 -11.42 12.04 -14.47
CA ARG A 610 -12.45 13.05 -14.13
C ARG A 610 -13.73 12.34 -13.68
N VAL A 611 -13.86 12.13 -12.37
CA VAL A 611 -14.99 11.39 -11.75
C VAL A 611 -16.34 12.07 -12.01
N ARG A 612 -16.35 13.38 -12.28
CA ARG A 612 -17.58 14.17 -12.51
C ARG A 612 -17.54 14.98 -13.81
N ALA A 613 -16.91 14.46 -14.85
CA ALA A 613 -16.79 15.16 -16.15
C ALA A 613 -18.13 15.62 -16.74
N ASP A 614 -19.22 14.89 -16.47
CA ASP A 614 -20.56 15.18 -16.99
C ASP A 614 -21.34 16.23 -16.18
N PHE A 615 -20.74 16.78 -15.11
CA PHE A 615 -21.38 17.76 -14.25
C PHE A 615 -21.03 19.18 -14.67
N ASN A 616 -22.04 19.97 -15.04
CA ASN A 616 -21.85 21.40 -15.33
C ASN A 616 -21.74 22.23 -14.04
N GLY A 617 -20.88 23.26 -14.04
CA GLY A 617 -20.72 24.22 -12.94
C GLY A 617 -19.59 23.89 -11.97
N GLU A 618 -19.60 24.51 -10.78
CA GLU A 618 -18.49 24.47 -9.80
C GLU A 618 -18.12 23.06 -9.31
N VAL A 619 -19.08 22.14 -9.28
CA VAL A 619 -18.89 20.74 -8.85
C VAL A 619 -18.10 19.92 -9.88
N GLY A 620 -18.19 20.28 -11.16
CA GLY A 620 -17.44 19.64 -12.25
C GLY A 620 -16.01 20.16 -12.39
N ASN A 621 -15.68 21.27 -11.74
CA ASN A 621 -14.38 21.91 -11.82
C ASN A 621 -13.35 21.23 -10.88
N GLN A 622 -12.91 20.02 -11.22
CA GLN A 622 -12.05 19.19 -10.39
C GLN A 622 -10.57 19.27 -10.80
N ASP A 623 -10.08 20.47 -11.06
CA ASP A 623 -8.67 20.67 -11.40
C ASP A 623 -7.78 20.21 -10.23
N LEU A 624 -6.99 19.17 -10.46
CA LEU A 624 -6.06 18.67 -9.47
C LEU A 624 -4.77 19.50 -9.50
N TYR A 625 -4.32 19.98 -8.35
CA TYR A 625 -3.09 20.75 -8.21
C TYR A 625 -2.46 20.54 -6.84
N ALA A 626 -1.19 20.94 -6.72
CA ALA A 626 -0.48 20.95 -5.44
C ALA A 626 -0.52 22.37 -4.84
N PRO A 627 -1.36 22.64 -3.83
CA PRO A 627 -1.46 23.95 -3.20
C PRO A 627 -0.15 24.31 -2.49
N GLY A 628 0.25 25.59 -2.60
CA GLY A 628 1.33 26.13 -1.79
C GLY A 628 0.78 26.60 -0.45
N CYS A 629 1.23 26.01 0.66
CA CYS A 629 0.84 26.43 2.01
C CYS A 629 2.04 26.88 2.86
N CYS A 630 1.83 27.90 3.69
CA CYS A 630 2.69 28.22 4.84
C CYS A 630 2.00 27.84 6.15
N ARG A 631 2.77 27.67 7.23
CA ARG A 631 2.32 27.03 8.47
C ARG A 631 2.36 27.98 9.65
N ASP A 632 1.20 28.20 10.26
CA ASP A 632 1.07 28.52 11.68
C ASP A 632 0.60 27.27 12.46
N PRO A 633 0.84 27.16 13.76
CA PRO A 633 0.46 25.96 14.51
C PRO A 633 -0.89 26.13 15.22
N GLY A 634 -1.96 26.01 14.44
CA GLY A 634 -3.38 25.98 14.86
C GLY A 634 -3.89 24.68 15.48
N ARG A 635 -5.20 24.57 15.68
CA ARG A 635 -5.89 23.40 16.27
C ARG A 635 -7.01 22.87 15.37
N PHE A 636 -7.22 21.56 15.34
CA PHE A 636 -8.39 20.96 14.67
C PHE A 636 -9.55 20.71 15.64
N TYR A 637 -10.77 20.95 15.15
CA TYR A 637 -12.00 20.69 15.89
C TYR A 637 -12.96 19.89 15.03
N PHE A 638 -13.51 18.82 15.58
CA PHE A 638 -14.47 17.94 14.95
C PHE A 638 -15.76 17.95 15.76
N LEU A 639 -16.89 18.06 15.06
CA LEU A 639 -18.22 17.90 15.66
C LEU A 639 -19.01 16.91 14.82
N PHE A 640 -19.30 15.74 15.41
CA PHE A 640 -20.21 14.76 14.86
C PHE A 640 -21.64 15.08 15.32
N GLY A 641 -22.50 15.40 14.34
CA GLY A 641 -23.90 15.68 14.56
C GLY A 641 -24.68 14.44 14.99
N LYS A 642 -25.99 14.63 15.25
CA LYS A 642 -26.86 13.55 15.70
C LYS A 642 -26.94 12.44 14.64
N PRO A 643 -26.78 11.15 15.00
CA PRO A 643 -26.95 10.05 14.06
C PRO A 643 -28.35 10.02 13.45
N ILE A 644 -28.43 9.92 12.12
CA ILE A 644 -29.68 9.87 11.36
C ILE A 644 -29.92 8.43 10.88
N GLU A 645 -30.94 7.78 11.44
CA GLU A 645 -31.29 6.42 11.06
C GLU A 645 -32.07 6.38 9.74
N THR A 646 -31.59 5.54 8.80
CA THR A 646 -32.32 5.25 7.55
C THR A 646 -33.01 3.88 7.57
N ARG A 647 -32.83 3.11 8.66
CA ARG A 647 -33.43 1.79 8.83
C ARG A 647 -34.96 1.90 8.80
N GLY A 648 -35.61 1.05 8.01
CA GLY A 648 -37.06 1.09 7.81
C GLY A 648 -37.55 2.13 6.80
N ARG A 649 -36.71 3.09 6.38
CA ARG A 649 -37.07 4.17 5.45
C ARG A 649 -36.80 3.85 3.98
N LYS A 650 -36.58 2.58 3.64
CA LYS A 650 -36.19 2.14 2.29
C LYS A 650 -37.21 2.47 1.21
N GLN A 651 -38.50 2.33 1.49
CA GLN A 651 -39.54 2.62 0.51
C GLN A 651 -39.81 4.13 0.39
N GLU A 652 -39.75 4.86 1.51
CA GLU A 652 -39.84 6.31 1.54
C GLU A 652 -38.72 6.96 0.70
N LEU A 653 -37.46 6.57 0.96
CA LEU A 653 -36.29 7.15 0.32
C LEU A 653 -35.99 6.59 -1.08
N ARG A 654 -36.88 5.75 -1.64
CA ARG A 654 -36.88 5.45 -3.08
C ARG A 654 -37.44 6.62 -3.89
N ASP A 655 -38.32 7.41 -3.30
CA ASP A 655 -38.80 8.65 -3.90
C ASP A 655 -37.64 9.65 -3.97
N LYS A 656 -37.41 10.21 -5.16
CA LYS A 656 -36.34 11.17 -5.40
C LYS A 656 -36.52 12.46 -4.58
N ALA A 657 -37.76 12.92 -4.38
CA ALA A 657 -38.04 14.13 -3.62
C ALA A 657 -37.73 13.94 -2.14
N LYS A 658 -38.15 12.80 -1.55
CA LYS A 658 -37.85 12.47 -0.15
C LYS A 658 -36.38 12.18 0.10
N ALA A 659 -35.70 11.52 -0.84
CA ALA A 659 -34.25 11.37 -0.76
C ALA A 659 -33.53 12.73 -0.85
N GLN A 660 -34.06 13.67 -1.64
CA GLN A 660 -33.51 15.02 -1.77
C GLN A 660 -33.73 15.86 -0.51
N GLU A 661 -34.89 15.74 0.13
CA GLU A 661 -35.20 16.39 1.42
C GLU A 661 -34.17 15.97 2.47
N LEU A 662 -34.01 14.67 2.68
CA LEU A 662 -33.03 14.14 3.63
C LEU A 662 -31.58 14.51 3.25
N TYR A 663 -31.26 14.57 1.96
CA TYR A 663 -29.94 15.02 1.51
C TYR A 663 -29.66 16.47 1.92
N MET A 664 -30.65 17.36 1.76
CA MET A 664 -30.52 18.75 2.17
C MET A 664 -30.47 18.88 3.69
N ASP A 665 -31.23 18.09 4.43
CA ASP A 665 -31.15 18.03 5.90
C ASP A 665 -29.73 17.66 6.37
N VAL A 666 -29.13 16.62 5.77
CA VAL A 666 -27.75 16.21 6.06
C VAL A 666 -26.77 17.34 5.74
N LYS A 667 -26.93 18.01 4.59
CA LYS A 667 -26.07 19.14 4.20
C LYS A 667 -26.18 20.30 5.21
N CYS A 668 -27.40 20.69 5.55
CA CYS A 668 -27.66 21.75 6.53
C CYS A 668 -27.11 21.40 7.92
N GLU A 669 -27.14 20.12 8.31
CA GLU A 669 -26.57 19.69 9.59
C GLU A 669 -25.03 19.78 9.58
N VAL A 670 -24.37 19.47 8.46
CA VAL A 670 -22.92 19.72 8.30
C VAL A 670 -22.61 21.21 8.39
N GLU A 671 -23.39 22.07 7.73
CA GLU A 671 -23.23 23.54 7.80
C GLU A 671 -23.41 24.07 9.23
N ARG A 672 -24.39 23.54 9.99
CA ARG A 672 -24.58 23.87 11.42
C ARG A 672 -23.39 23.44 12.26
N CYS A 673 -22.85 22.24 12.02
CA CYS A 673 -21.67 21.77 12.74
C CYS A 673 -20.46 22.69 12.49
N LEU A 674 -20.23 23.10 11.24
CA LEU A 674 -19.17 24.04 10.87
C LEU A 674 -19.37 25.39 11.56
N ALA A 675 -20.58 25.96 11.49
CA ALA A 675 -20.88 27.25 12.10
C ALA A 675 -20.71 27.23 13.64
N TYR A 676 -21.17 26.17 14.30
CA TYR A 676 -20.98 25.98 15.75
C TYR A 676 -19.49 25.95 16.11
N LEU A 677 -18.70 25.17 15.38
CA LEU A 677 -17.27 25.06 15.63
C LEU A 677 -16.55 26.40 15.39
N GLN A 678 -16.92 27.13 14.32
CA GLN A 678 -16.35 28.44 14.00
C GLN A 678 -16.61 29.45 15.11
N GLU A 679 -17.80 29.47 15.70
CA GLU A 679 -18.11 30.35 16.83
C GLU A 679 -17.35 29.93 18.11
N LYS A 680 -17.35 28.64 18.42
CA LYS A 680 -16.79 28.14 19.69
C LYS A 680 -15.26 28.18 19.72
N ARG A 681 -14.58 27.94 18.58
CA ARG A 681 -13.11 27.96 18.53
C ARG A 681 -12.50 29.30 18.93
N GLU A 682 -13.21 30.41 18.72
CA GLU A 682 -12.74 31.75 19.09
C GLU A 682 -12.63 31.93 20.61
N LYS A 683 -13.34 31.08 21.37
CA LYS A 683 -13.32 31.05 22.83
C LYS A 683 -12.31 30.02 23.39
N ASP A 684 -11.54 29.31 22.54
CA ASP A 684 -10.54 28.32 23.00
C ASP A 684 -9.23 29.01 23.43
N PRO A 685 -8.87 29.03 24.73
CA PRO A 685 -7.58 29.57 25.18
C PRO A 685 -6.37 28.76 24.67
N TYR A 686 -6.60 27.55 24.18
CA TYR A 686 -5.61 26.62 23.68
C TYR A 686 -5.61 26.49 22.14
N ARG A 687 -6.25 27.42 21.41
CA ARG A 687 -6.23 27.46 19.94
C ARG A 687 -4.81 27.58 19.36
N ASN A 688 -3.96 28.36 20.03
CA ASN A 688 -2.56 28.57 19.63
C ASN A 688 -1.63 27.53 20.27
N ILE A 689 -0.53 27.17 19.59
CA ILE A 689 0.41 26.17 20.13
C ILE A 689 1.09 26.58 21.42
N PHE A 690 1.38 27.87 21.64
CA PHE A 690 2.14 28.32 22.80
C PHE A 690 1.42 28.00 24.12
N PRO A 691 0.14 28.39 24.33
CA PRO A 691 -0.63 27.94 25.49
C PRO A 691 -0.70 26.42 25.65
N ARG A 692 -0.82 25.66 24.54
CA ARG A 692 -0.86 24.19 24.58
C ARG A 692 0.44 23.59 25.08
N THR A 693 1.55 24.01 24.52
CA THR A 693 2.88 23.53 24.88
C THR A 693 3.18 23.87 26.35
N LEU A 694 2.84 25.08 26.80
CA LEU A 694 3.00 25.46 28.20
C LEU A 694 2.17 24.56 29.14
N PHE A 695 0.90 24.32 28.79
CA PHE A 695 0.05 23.41 29.57
C PHE A 695 0.62 21.99 29.64
N GLN A 696 1.12 21.45 28.53
CA GLN A 696 1.71 20.12 28.46
C GLN A 696 3.05 20.03 29.20
N LEU A 697 3.87 21.09 29.19
CA LEU A 697 5.10 21.14 29.98
C LEU A 697 4.82 21.09 31.50
N ILE A 698 3.73 21.72 31.94
CA ILE A 698 3.33 21.76 33.36
C ILE A 698 2.66 20.46 33.80
N ASN A 699 1.76 19.90 32.98
CA ASN A 699 0.89 18.79 33.37
C ASN A 699 1.35 17.43 32.82
N GLY A 700 2.30 17.42 31.89
CA GLY A 700 2.78 16.25 31.17
C GLY A 700 2.19 16.13 29.75
N PHE A 701 3.01 15.65 28.80
CA PHE A 701 2.65 15.53 27.38
C PHE A 701 1.55 14.51 27.06
N ASN A 702 1.21 13.63 28.01
CA ASN A 702 0.15 12.63 27.87
C ASN A 702 -1.22 13.13 28.38
N VAL A 703 -1.27 14.34 28.96
CA VAL A 703 -2.52 14.91 29.46
C VAL A 703 -3.29 15.56 28.30
N GLU A 704 -4.58 15.28 28.25
CA GLU A 704 -5.47 15.85 27.25
C GLU A 704 -5.58 17.36 27.46
N VAL A 705 -5.24 18.14 26.43
CA VAL A 705 -5.29 19.61 26.50
C VAL A 705 -6.77 20.05 26.55
N PRO A 706 -7.17 20.90 27.53
CA PRO A 706 -8.51 21.44 27.61
C PRO A 706 -8.91 22.22 26.35
N THR A 707 -10.19 22.53 26.22
CA THR A 707 -10.75 23.35 25.14
C THR A 707 -11.86 24.24 25.73
N PHE A 708 -12.62 24.93 24.88
CA PHE A 708 -13.77 25.74 25.30
C PHE A 708 -14.86 24.91 26.02
N ASP A 709 -15.68 25.61 26.81
CA ASP A 709 -16.84 25.01 27.48
C ASP A 709 -17.97 24.70 26.48
N LEU A 710 -18.57 23.51 26.65
CA LEU A 710 -19.63 22.98 25.78
C LEU A 710 -20.98 23.66 26.04
#